data_AF-A0A074J0C1-F1
#
_entry.id   AF-A0A074J0C1-F1
#
_cell.length_a   1.000
_cell.length_b   1.000
_cell.length_c   1.000
_cell.angle_alpha   90.00
_cell.angle_beta   90.00
_cell.angle_gamma   90.00
#
_symmetry.space_group_name_H-M   'P 1'
#
loop_
_entity.id
_entity.type
_entity.pdbx_description
1 polymer ?
#
loop_
_entity_poly.entity_id
_entity_poly.type
_entity_poly.pdbx_seq_one_letter_code
_entity_poly.pdbx_strand_id
1 'polypeptide(L)'
;MKRLYSSLEKVKKYWEKDSIIDGVLISVYYNRIVAKSNRINGFFNVGRENSVPNDTIVGAKFDGEKRKHIITHYISGDVLNKTIIVLSKIIEVFEKHFDGEITSEMFSESSTFASIKFSEYGISKSKFQQYLRDSCFVEKFGVEYAKISDVTNSIVTFYDVQTDILKVLKKINVDVSEANVMNQTTVLLDEKNIELLLSKAPYLVSMIVEDFSKLSLDDFYLDNNNFQTNLPFPMNEPIIGVIDTLFDERVYFNDWVEYHDMVSNEIRKDSQDYKHGTAVTSLIVDGASLNPNLDDGCGHFRVRHFGVSLQSGFNSFTIIKQIREIISQNSDIKVWNLSLGSNDEIRENFISVEGALLDEIQFENDVIFIIAGTNATTTNGKRKRIGAPADSLNSVIVNSVDFNDQVVSYSREGVVLSFFVKPDVSYYGGGNGDFINVCEPLGLGRVAGTSFAAPFIARKMAYLIHVMGLNREEAKALLIDSAIPWNNKKTFADLSLIGNGIVPIKMEDILSTPDDEIKFIISDVSKAYDTYNYDFPVPISNGNYPYVAKATMCYFPNCSRNQGVDYTNTEMQITFGRLKLNGIESINKDNQYAEDAPGYVKENAARNVFRKWDNVKHIGETFTARKRVKPILNQSNPQWGMSIKTIERLKTRDGQGVRFGVVVTLKELNGENRIEDFIQQAELRGWLVNRLQIDAQVELFNSLNEEIEFE
;
A
#
# COMPACT_ATOMS: atom_id res chain seq x y z
N MET A 1 19.84 0.92 31.58
CA MET A 1 19.57 -0.42 32.14
C MET A 1 18.76 -0.42 33.45
N LYS A 2 19.22 0.17 34.57
CA LYS A 2 18.45 0.16 35.85
C LYS A 2 17.00 0.67 35.74
N ARG A 3 16.77 1.75 34.97
CA ARG A 3 15.42 2.25 34.65
C ARG A 3 14.57 1.21 33.92
N LEU A 4 15.16 0.51 32.95
CA LEU A 4 14.51 -0.57 32.19
C LEU A 4 14.13 -1.73 33.11
N TYR A 5 15.04 -2.13 34.01
CA TYR A 5 14.78 -3.15 35.03
C TYR A 5 13.58 -2.78 35.90
N SER A 6 13.56 -1.57 36.44
CA SER A 6 12.42 -1.08 37.23
C SER A 6 11.11 -1.06 36.44
N SER A 7 11.15 -0.71 35.15
CA SER A 7 9.95 -0.74 34.31
C SER A 7 9.44 -2.16 34.03
N LEU A 8 10.32 -3.15 33.84
CA LEU A 8 9.94 -4.56 33.70
C LEU A 8 9.32 -5.12 34.98
N GLU A 9 9.87 -4.78 36.15
CA GLU A 9 9.28 -5.17 37.44
C GLU A 9 7.89 -4.58 37.64
N LYS A 10 7.65 -3.35 37.18
CA LYS A 10 6.31 -2.74 37.21
C LYS A 10 5.33 -3.50 36.31
N VAL A 11 5.76 -3.87 35.10
CA VAL A 11 4.93 -4.67 34.19
C VAL A 11 4.63 -6.04 34.80
N LYS A 12 5.61 -6.70 35.41
CA LYS A 12 5.40 -7.97 36.12
C LYS A 12 4.33 -7.85 37.22
N LYS A 13 4.45 -6.84 38.09
CA LYS A 13 3.49 -6.59 39.18
C LYS A 13 2.08 -6.28 38.68
N TYR A 14 1.96 -5.70 37.49
CA TYR A 14 0.67 -5.46 36.85
C TYR A 14 0.00 -6.79 36.49
N TRP A 15 0.71 -7.66 35.78
CA TRP A 15 0.20 -8.96 35.32
C TRP A 15 0.01 -10.00 36.43
N GLU A 16 0.61 -9.83 37.61
CA GLU A 16 0.32 -10.67 38.79
C GLU A 16 -1.14 -10.55 39.27
N LYS A 17 -1.85 -9.47 38.90
CA LYS A 17 -3.22 -9.18 39.35
C LYS A 17 -4.29 -9.52 38.31
N ASP A 18 -3.91 -9.74 37.06
CA ASP A 18 -4.82 -9.98 35.96
C ASP A 18 -4.65 -11.43 35.45
N SER A 19 -5.76 -12.14 35.31
CA SER A 19 -5.80 -13.54 34.86
C SER A 19 -6.74 -13.76 33.66
N ILE A 20 -7.14 -12.67 32.99
CA ILE A 20 -8.03 -12.72 31.82
C ILE A 20 -7.31 -13.41 30.65
N ILE A 21 -6.02 -13.14 30.48
CA ILE A 21 -5.15 -13.79 29.48
C ILE A 21 -4.05 -14.63 30.14
N ASP A 22 -3.54 -15.61 29.42
CA ASP A 22 -2.57 -16.59 29.93
C ASP A 22 -1.12 -16.06 29.89
N GLY A 23 -0.81 -15.17 28.95
CA GLY A 23 0.48 -14.50 28.80
C GLY A 23 0.47 -13.05 29.29
N VAL A 24 1.41 -12.25 28.78
CA VAL A 24 1.54 -10.83 29.12
C VAL A 24 1.70 -9.99 27.85
N LEU A 25 0.93 -8.91 27.76
CA LEU A 25 1.16 -7.85 26.79
C LEU A 25 2.14 -6.84 27.38
N ILE A 26 3.21 -6.55 26.65
CA ILE A 26 4.27 -5.64 27.06
C ILE A 26 4.67 -4.73 25.90
N SER A 27 4.53 -3.43 26.11
CA SER A 27 4.91 -2.42 25.13
C SER A 27 6.33 -1.91 25.40
N VAL A 28 7.14 -1.92 24.34
CA VAL A 28 8.50 -1.40 24.30
C VAL A 28 8.45 0.01 23.72
N TYR A 29 8.80 1.00 24.53
CA TYR A 29 8.85 2.39 24.11
C TYR A 29 10.27 2.70 23.65
N TYR A 30 10.46 2.91 22.36
CA TYR A 30 11.74 3.26 21.79
C TYR A 30 12.01 4.76 21.90
N ASN A 31 13.28 5.17 21.85
CA ASN A 31 13.67 6.58 21.88
C ASN A 31 13.60 7.29 20.51
N ARG A 32 13.29 6.54 19.46
CA ARG A 32 13.18 7.00 18.07
C ARG A 32 12.35 6.00 17.26
N ILE A 33 12.01 6.37 16.03
CA ILE A 33 11.57 5.42 15.00
C ILE A 33 12.76 4.52 14.66
N VAL A 34 12.65 3.22 14.92
CA VAL A 34 13.74 2.24 14.78
C VAL A 34 13.58 1.35 13.54
N ALA A 35 14.68 1.10 12.83
CA ALA A 35 14.76 0.06 11.81
C ALA A 35 14.62 -1.34 12.44
N LYS A 36 14.24 -2.35 11.63
CA LYS A 36 14.10 -3.75 12.09
C LYS A 36 15.36 -4.28 12.79
N SER A 37 16.55 -3.94 12.28
CA SER A 37 17.84 -4.35 12.85
C SER A 37 18.18 -3.71 14.21
N ASN A 38 17.45 -2.65 14.60
CA ASN A 38 17.62 -1.95 15.88
C ASN A 38 16.45 -2.20 16.85
N ARG A 39 15.55 -3.13 16.54
CA ARG A 39 14.57 -3.65 17.50
C ARG A 39 15.26 -4.52 18.54
N ILE A 40 14.54 -4.81 19.62
CA ILE A 40 15.08 -5.66 20.69
C ILE A 40 15.40 -7.05 20.14
N ASN A 41 16.57 -7.57 20.48
CA ASN A 41 17.01 -8.91 20.07
C ASN A 41 17.55 -9.72 21.27
N GLY A 42 18.02 -9.03 22.31
CA GLY A 42 18.37 -9.59 23.60
C GLY A 42 17.15 -9.71 24.52
N PHE A 43 16.38 -8.63 24.69
CA PHE A 43 15.17 -8.69 25.52
C PHE A 43 14.14 -9.67 24.94
N PHE A 44 13.46 -10.40 25.83
CA PHE A 44 12.51 -11.48 25.51
C PHE A 44 13.11 -12.72 24.82
N ASN A 45 14.40 -12.69 24.47
CA ASN A 45 15.11 -13.84 23.92
C ASN A 45 15.67 -14.74 25.05
N VAL A 46 14.77 -15.33 25.84
CA VAL A 46 15.11 -16.10 27.06
C VAL A 46 14.28 -17.38 27.18
N GLY A 47 14.69 -18.46 26.52
CA GLY A 47 14.00 -19.76 26.61
C GLY A 47 14.72 -20.89 25.89
N ARG A 48 14.25 -22.14 26.06
CA ARG A 48 14.75 -23.31 25.31
C ARG A 48 14.29 -23.33 23.85
N GLU A 49 13.22 -22.60 23.54
CA GLU A 49 12.63 -22.53 22.19
C GLU A 49 13.20 -21.42 21.31
N ASN A 50 14.14 -20.58 21.79
CA ASN A 50 14.73 -19.48 21.02
C ASN A 50 13.67 -18.64 20.26
N SER A 51 12.56 -18.28 20.92
CA SER A 51 11.57 -17.37 20.34
C SER A 51 12.26 -16.08 19.91
N VAL A 52 12.27 -15.79 18.62
CA VAL A 52 12.89 -14.57 18.10
C VAL A 52 12.00 -13.40 18.51
N PRO A 53 12.51 -12.35 19.18
CA PRO A 53 11.66 -11.27 19.70
C PRO A 53 10.75 -10.58 18.68
N ASN A 54 11.07 -10.65 17.38
CA ASN A 54 10.19 -10.15 16.33
C ASN A 54 8.90 -10.98 16.18
N ASP A 55 8.94 -12.28 16.50
CA ASP A 55 7.80 -13.19 16.36
C ASP A 55 6.78 -13.01 17.49
N THR A 56 7.14 -12.25 18.53
CA THR A 56 6.24 -11.91 19.64
C THR A 56 5.53 -10.58 19.44
N ILE A 57 5.82 -9.85 18.34
CA ILE A 57 5.21 -8.55 18.05
C ILE A 57 3.75 -8.74 17.62
N VAL A 58 2.85 -8.08 18.35
CA VAL A 58 1.40 -8.13 18.10
C VAL A 58 0.82 -6.76 17.75
N GLY A 59 1.64 -5.70 17.79
CA GLY A 59 1.30 -4.43 17.17
C GLY A 59 2.39 -3.36 17.28
N ALA A 60 2.33 -2.38 16.39
CA ALA A 60 3.23 -1.22 16.40
C ALA A 60 2.47 0.07 16.11
N LYS A 61 2.87 1.14 16.80
CA LYS A 61 2.35 2.49 16.57
C LYS A 61 3.40 3.55 16.85
N PHE A 62 3.11 4.79 16.47
CA PHE A 62 3.90 5.92 16.91
C PHE A 62 3.43 6.48 18.26
N ASP A 63 4.33 7.18 18.94
CA ASP A 63 3.94 8.08 20.03
C ASP A 63 3.15 9.29 19.50
N GLY A 64 2.56 10.07 20.41
CA GLY A 64 1.68 11.20 20.03
C GLY A 64 2.34 12.28 19.15
N GLU A 65 3.67 12.41 19.21
CA GLU A 65 4.44 13.35 18.38
C GLU A 65 4.96 12.72 17.07
N LYS A 66 4.72 11.43 16.82
CA LYS A 66 5.22 10.68 15.66
C LYS A 66 6.74 10.67 15.51
N ARG A 67 7.45 10.56 16.63
CA ARG A 67 8.93 10.57 16.70
C ARG A 67 9.50 9.26 17.18
N LYS A 68 8.70 8.41 17.81
CA LYS A 68 9.13 7.18 18.48
C LYS A 68 8.22 6.02 18.15
N HIS A 69 8.79 4.83 18.05
CA HIS A 69 8.01 3.59 17.99
C HIS A 69 7.58 3.14 19.38
N ILE A 70 6.35 2.63 19.46
CA ILE A 70 5.83 1.83 20.55
C ILE A 70 5.46 0.48 19.95
N ILE A 71 6.18 -0.57 20.31
CA ILE A 71 5.95 -1.94 19.80
C ILE A 71 5.43 -2.80 20.95
N THR A 72 4.25 -3.39 20.78
CA THR A 72 3.62 -4.28 21.75
C THR A 72 3.97 -5.72 21.41
N HIS A 73 4.45 -6.44 22.43
CA HIS A 73 4.75 -7.86 22.35
C HIS A 73 3.80 -8.67 23.23
N TYR A 74 3.46 -9.87 22.80
CA TYR A 74 2.82 -10.90 23.62
C TYR A 74 3.83 -12.00 23.94
N ILE A 75 4.11 -12.18 25.24
CA ILE A 75 5.09 -13.18 25.72
C ILE A 75 4.51 -13.95 26.90
N SER A 76 5.12 -15.08 27.26
CA SER A 76 4.74 -15.78 28.49
C SER A 76 5.27 -15.08 29.75
N GLY A 77 4.60 -15.27 30.89
CA GLY A 77 5.10 -14.78 32.18
C GLY A 77 6.47 -15.34 32.56
N ASP A 78 6.79 -16.57 32.15
CA ASP A 78 8.12 -17.17 32.33
C ASP A 78 9.22 -16.42 31.54
N VAL A 79 8.95 -16.03 30.29
CA VAL A 79 9.86 -15.21 29.48
C VAL A 79 10.09 -13.84 30.13
N LEU A 80 9.04 -13.19 30.65
CA LEU A 80 9.18 -11.93 31.38
C LEU A 80 10.08 -12.10 32.62
N ASN A 81 9.83 -13.13 33.44
CA ASN A 81 10.61 -13.43 34.63
C ASN A 81 12.09 -13.68 34.31
N LYS A 82 12.37 -14.53 33.32
CA LYS A 82 13.73 -14.81 32.87
C LYS A 82 14.41 -13.57 32.29
N THR A 83 13.67 -12.70 31.60
CA THR A 83 14.22 -11.46 31.04
C THR A 83 14.70 -10.53 32.16
N ILE A 84 13.93 -10.41 33.25
CA ILE A 84 14.28 -9.63 34.43
C ILE A 84 15.54 -10.21 35.12
N ILE A 85 15.60 -11.53 35.31
CA ILE A 85 16.76 -12.22 35.91
C ILE A 85 18.02 -12.04 35.04
N VAL A 86 17.91 -12.16 33.73
CA VAL A 86 19.06 -11.92 32.84
C VAL A 86 19.50 -10.47 32.93
N LEU A 87 18.57 -9.50 32.86
CA LEU A 87 18.92 -8.08 32.95
C LEU A 87 19.60 -7.72 34.28
N SER A 88 19.21 -8.32 35.41
CA SER A 88 19.90 -8.06 36.68
C SER A 88 21.36 -8.51 36.64
N LYS A 89 21.64 -9.68 36.04
CA LYS A 89 23.01 -10.17 35.82
C LYS A 89 23.80 -9.31 34.85
N ILE A 90 23.15 -8.79 33.79
CA ILE A 90 23.78 -7.82 32.87
C ILE A 90 24.21 -6.57 33.63
N ILE A 91 23.34 -6.03 34.49
CA ILE A 91 23.65 -4.85 35.29
C ILE A 91 24.84 -5.14 36.23
N GLU A 92 24.85 -6.29 36.90
CA GLU A 92 25.97 -6.70 37.77
C GLU A 92 27.31 -6.77 37.02
N VAL A 93 27.33 -7.38 35.84
CA VAL A 93 28.55 -7.44 35.00
C VAL A 93 28.97 -6.04 34.58
N PHE A 94 28.02 -5.20 34.17
CA PHE A 94 28.31 -3.85 33.71
C PHE A 94 28.94 -3.01 34.83
N GLU A 95 28.36 -3.03 36.04
CA GLU A 95 28.86 -2.27 37.19
C GLU A 95 30.23 -2.75 37.70
N LYS A 96 30.52 -4.05 37.58
CA LYS A 96 31.79 -4.61 38.07
C LYS A 96 32.96 -4.38 37.11
N HIS A 97 32.71 -4.29 35.81
CA HIS A 97 33.77 -4.26 34.79
C HIS A 97 33.84 -2.96 33.99
N PHE A 98 32.83 -2.08 34.08
CA PHE A 98 32.78 -0.82 33.34
C PHE A 98 32.50 0.34 34.28
N ASP A 99 33.16 1.47 34.06
CA ASP A 99 33.02 2.70 34.86
C ASP A 99 31.80 3.52 34.43
N GLY A 100 30.63 2.88 34.39
CA GLY A 100 29.35 3.53 34.08
C GLY A 100 29.10 3.89 32.60
N GLU A 101 30.10 3.86 31.73
CA GLU A 101 29.99 4.20 30.32
C GLU A 101 30.65 3.16 29.39
N ILE A 102 30.11 3.00 28.19
CA ILE A 102 30.71 2.23 27.09
C ILE A 102 30.48 2.97 25.77
N THR A 103 31.56 3.25 25.03
CA THR A 103 31.47 3.93 23.72
C THR A 103 31.28 2.93 22.57
N SER A 104 30.97 3.45 21.38
CA SER A 104 30.84 2.62 20.17
C SER A 104 32.18 1.98 19.77
N GLU A 105 33.32 2.65 19.98
CA GLU A 105 34.64 2.04 19.72
C GLU A 105 34.88 0.88 20.69
N MET A 106 34.67 1.10 21.99
CA MET A 106 34.81 0.07 23.02
C MET A 106 33.91 -1.14 22.75
N PHE A 107 32.68 -0.92 22.26
CA PHE A 107 31.75 -2.01 21.96
C PHE A 107 32.20 -2.85 20.75
N SER A 108 32.93 -2.25 19.80
CA SER A 108 33.40 -2.90 18.59
C SER A 108 34.73 -3.65 18.79
N GLU A 109 35.49 -3.28 19.81
CA GLU A 109 36.77 -3.90 20.15
C GLU A 109 36.59 -5.24 20.88
N SER A 110 37.16 -6.31 20.30
CA SER A 110 37.05 -7.65 20.89
C SER A 110 37.78 -7.78 22.23
N SER A 111 38.87 -7.04 22.41
CA SER A 111 39.71 -6.94 23.61
C SER A 111 38.96 -6.42 24.83
N THR A 112 38.01 -5.48 24.64
CA THR A 112 37.22 -4.86 25.70
C THR A 112 36.47 -5.87 26.57
N PHE A 113 36.06 -6.99 25.97
CA PHE A 113 35.31 -8.04 26.66
C PHE A 113 36.15 -9.28 26.98
N ALA A 114 37.42 -9.33 26.60
CA ALA A 114 38.25 -10.54 26.66
C ALA A 114 38.59 -10.97 28.10
N SER A 115 38.73 -9.99 29.00
CA SER A 115 39.01 -10.23 30.43
C SER A 115 37.79 -10.69 31.23
N ILE A 116 36.57 -10.56 30.68
CA ILE A 116 35.32 -10.82 31.39
C ILE A 116 34.91 -12.27 31.21
N LYS A 117 34.89 -13.03 32.32
CA LYS A 117 34.41 -14.42 32.35
C LYS A 117 32.88 -14.48 32.50
N PHE A 118 32.16 -14.24 31.40
CA PHE A 118 30.69 -14.21 31.39
C PHE A 118 30.01 -15.47 31.95
N SER A 119 30.64 -16.64 31.81
CA SER A 119 30.15 -17.91 32.35
C SER A 119 29.98 -17.90 33.87
N GLU A 120 30.81 -17.15 34.60
CA GLU A 120 30.73 -17.03 36.07
C GLU A 120 29.42 -16.33 36.51
N TYR A 121 28.83 -15.52 35.63
CA TYR A 121 27.55 -14.84 35.85
C TYR A 121 26.37 -15.65 35.27
N GLY A 122 26.64 -16.76 34.59
CA GLY A 122 25.63 -17.59 33.91
C GLY A 122 24.99 -16.90 32.70
N ILE A 123 25.76 -16.09 31.97
CA ILE A 123 25.36 -15.47 30.70
C ILE A 123 26.47 -15.65 29.64
N SER A 124 26.14 -15.47 28.36
CA SER A 124 27.12 -15.46 27.27
C SER A 124 27.52 -14.03 26.89
N LYS A 125 28.73 -13.84 26.34
CA LYS A 125 29.19 -12.55 25.77
C LYS A 125 28.21 -11.95 24.77
N SER A 126 27.70 -12.76 23.82
CA SER A 126 26.76 -12.31 22.80
C SER A 126 25.47 -11.74 23.40
N LYS A 127 24.89 -12.46 24.37
CA LYS A 127 23.70 -12.01 25.11
C LYS A 127 23.95 -10.70 25.87
N PHE A 128 25.14 -10.54 26.47
CA PHE A 128 25.51 -9.29 27.11
C PHE A 128 25.56 -8.12 26.13
N GLN A 129 26.24 -8.31 24.99
CA GLN A 129 26.31 -7.31 23.92
C GLN A 129 24.93 -6.95 23.36
N GLN A 130 24.04 -7.93 23.16
CA GLN A 130 22.69 -7.70 22.67
C GLN A 130 21.85 -6.86 23.65
N TYR A 131 21.85 -7.19 24.95
CA TYR A 131 21.10 -6.42 25.95
C TYR A 131 21.63 -4.98 26.09
N LEU A 132 22.94 -4.79 25.98
CA LEU A 132 23.53 -3.45 25.96
C LEU A 132 23.06 -2.65 24.74
N ARG A 133 23.16 -3.23 23.54
CA ARG A 133 22.71 -2.58 22.30
C ARG A 133 21.24 -2.23 22.38
N ASP A 134 20.38 -3.17 22.77
CA ASP A 134 18.95 -2.94 22.92
C ASP A 134 18.65 -1.78 23.89
N SER A 135 19.38 -1.73 25.01
CA SER A 135 19.22 -0.70 26.04
C SER A 135 19.55 0.72 25.54
N CYS A 136 20.28 0.87 24.43
CA CYS A 136 20.54 2.16 23.79
C CYS A 136 19.33 2.69 23.00
N PHE A 137 18.39 1.83 22.62
CA PHE A 137 17.22 2.19 21.82
C PHE A 137 15.92 2.24 22.63
N VAL A 138 15.85 1.54 23.76
CA VAL A 138 14.64 1.44 24.59
C VAL A 138 14.64 2.48 25.71
N GLU A 139 13.55 3.24 25.84
CA GLU A 139 13.34 4.20 26.94
C GLU A 139 12.75 3.54 28.18
N LYS A 140 11.73 2.70 27.99
CA LYS A 140 11.02 1.99 29.06
C LYS A 140 10.18 0.84 28.50
N PHE A 141 9.72 -0.02 29.40
CA PHE A 141 8.65 -0.99 29.16
C PHE A 141 7.36 -0.56 29.87
N GLY A 142 6.21 -0.99 29.36
CA GLY A 142 4.91 -0.67 29.95
C GLY A 142 3.76 -1.50 29.38
N VAL A 143 2.54 -1.07 29.65
CA VAL A 143 1.29 -1.66 29.14
C VAL A 143 0.48 -0.52 28.54
N GLU A 144 0.01 -0.71 27.31
CA GLU A 144 -0.86 0.24 26.62
C GLU A 144 -2.32 -0.01 26.96
N TYR A 145 -3.13 1.05 26.90
CA TYR A 145 -4.56 0.98 27.17
C TYR A 145 -5.32 1.79 26.11
N ALA A 146 -6.42 1.23 25.62
CA ALA A 146 -7.40 2.03 24.90
C ALA A 146 -8.08 2.99 25.89
N LYS A 147 -8.36 4.21 25.42
CA LYS A 147 -9.09 5.22 26.19
C LYS A 147 -10.57 5.15 25.81
N ILE A 148 -11.42 5.52 26.77
CA ILE A 148 -12.84 5.75 26.54
C ILE A 148 -12.96 7.04 25.71
N SER A 149 -13.56 6.92 24.53
CA SER A 149 -14.11 8.01 23.73
C SER A 149 -15.62 7.84 23.65
N ASP A 150 -16.36 8.81 23.09
CA ASP A 150 -17.80 8.70 22.87
C ASP A 150 -18.11 7.34 22.22
N VAL A 151 -18.85 6.49 22.93
CA VAL A 151 -18.98 5.08 22.61
C VAL A 151 -20.19 4.90 21.70
N THR A 152 -19.95 4.50 20.45
CA THR A 152 -20.97 4.06 19.50
C THR A 152 -20.65 2.64 19.03
N ASN A 153 -21.54 2.02 18.26
CA ASN A 153 -21.25 0.73 17.62
C ASN A 153 -19.93 0.81 16.85
N SER A 154 -18.99 -0.07 17.20
CA SER A 154 -17.61 0.04 16.73
C SER A 154 -17.04 -1.31 16.34
N ILE A 155 -16.20 -1.29 15.32
CA ILE A 155 -15.31 -2.39 14.96
C ILE A 155 -14.09 -2.32 15.89
N VAL A 156 -13.93 -3.36 16.70
CA VAL A 156 -12.86 -3.47 17.70
C VAL A 156 -11.86 -4.52 17.26
N THR A 157 -10.59 -4.14 17.17
CA THR A 157 -9.46 -5.05 16.93
C THR A 157 -8.67 -5.23 18.21
N PHE A 158 -8.31 -6.48 18.49
CA PHE A 158 -7.57 -6.90 19.66
C PHE A 158 -6.14 -7.29 19.28
N TYR A 159 -5.22 -7.14 20.24
CA TYR A 159 -3.91 -7.77 20.12
C TYR A 159 -4.06 -9.29 20.07
N ASP A 160 -3.29 -9.94 19.21
CA ASP A 160 -3.26 -11.40 19.16
C ASP A 160 -2.59 -11.97 20.42
N VAL A 161 -3.40 -12.54 21.31
CA VAL A 161 -2.94 -13.18 22.56
C VAL A 161 -2.86 -14.70 22.42
N GLN A 162 -2.77 -15.21 21.19
CA GLN A 162 -2.67 -16.63 20.85
C GLN A 162 -3.82 -17.48 21.45
N THR A 163 -4.95 -16.83 21.69
CA THR A 163 -6.17 -17.42 22.23
C THR A 163 -7.33 -16.85 21.45
N ASP A 164 -8.31 -17.70 21.15
CA ASP A 164 -9.57 -17.30 20.52
C ASP A 164 -10.22 -16.13 21.29
N ILE A 165 -10.42 -15.02 20.58
CA ILE A 165 -10.93 -13.78 21.16
C ILE A 165 -12.30 -13.95 21.79
N LEU A 166 -13.17 -14.81 21.26
CA LEU A 166 -14.50 -15.05 21.82
C LEU A 166 -14.41 -15.67 23.22
N LYS A 167 -13.42 -16.55 23.44
CA LYS A 167 -13.18 -17.14 24.77
C LYS A 167 -12.69 -16.09 25.77
N VAL A 168 -11.83 -15.17 25.31
CA VAL A 168 -11.32 -14.07 26.14
C VAL A 168 -12.45 -13.09 26.50
N LEU A 169 -13.27 -12.68 25.54
CA LEU A 169 -14.42 -11.79 25.74
C LEU A 169 -15.46 -12.41 26.68
N LYS A 170 -15.70 -13.72 26.58
CA LYS A 170 -16.60 -14.42 27.50
C LYS A 170 -16.15 -14.36 28.96
N LYS A 171 -14.83 -14.39 29.24
CA LYS A 171 -14.30 -14.25 30.61
C LYS A 171 -14.66 -12.89 31.25
N ILE A 172 -14.91 -11.86 30.43
CA ILE A 172 -15.30 -10.52 30.90
C ILE A 172 -16.81 -10.26 30.78
N ASN A 173 -17.62 -11.28 30.48
CA ASN A 173 -19.06 -11.23 30.23
C ASN A 173 -19.47 -10.42 28.99
N VAL A 174 -18.62 -10.38 27.97
CA VAL A 174 -18.95 -9.87 26.64
C VAL A 174 -19.26 -11.09 25.77
N ASP A 175 -20.51 -11.21 25.32
CA ASP A 175 -20.95 -12.27 24.41
C ASP A 175 -21.14 -11.69 23.01
N VAL A 176 -20.47 -12.30 22.03
CA VAL A 176 -20.42 -11.81 20.65
C VAL A 176 -20.93 -12.91 19.74
N SER A 177 -21.96 -12.59 18.96
CA SER A 177 -22.48 -13.48 17.92
C SER A 177 -21.41 -13.74 16.86
N GLU A 178 -21.34 -14.95 16.32
CA GLU A 178 -20.46 -15.29 15.20
C GLU A 178 -20.69 -14.37 13.98
N ALA A 179 -21.93 -13.90 13.79
CA ALA A 179 -22.27 -12.93 12.74
C ALA A 179 -21.54 -11.59 12.90
N ASN A 180 -21.10 -11.24 14.11
CA ASN A 180 -20.36 -10.02 14.42
C ASN A 180 -18.84 -10.24 14.48
N VAL A 181 -18.36 -11.44 14.13
CA VAL A 181 -16.94 -11.72 13.97
C VAL A 181 -16.52 -11.43 12.54
N MET A 182 -15.42 -10.69 12.38
CA MET A 182 -14.79 -10.44 11.09
C MET A 182 -13.62 -11.39 10.86
N ASN A 183 -12.76 -11.55 11.86
CA ASN A 183 -11.64 -12.48 11.86
C ASN A 183 -11.26 -12.84 13.30
N GLN A 184 -10.15 -13.58 13.47
CA GLN A 184 -9.70 -14.08 14.77
C GLN A 184 -9.42 -12.99 15.82
N THR A 185 -9.23 -11.73 15.41
CA THR A 185 -8.87 -10.61 16.29
C THR A 185 -9.77 -9.39 16.16
N THR A 186 -10.80 -9.42 15.29
CA THR A 186 -11.64 -8.25 15.00
C THR A 186 -13.12 -8.61 15.05
N VAL A 187 -13.89 -7.84 15.82
CA VAL A 187 -15.33 -8.05 16.00
C VAL A 187 -16.08 -6.71 16.03
N LEU A 188 -17.37 -6.76 15.71
CA LEU A 188 -18.31 -5.64 15.88
C LEU A 188 -18.92 -5.72 17.29
N LEU A 189 -18.78 -4.65 18.07
CA LEU A 189 -19.38 -4.52 19.39
C LEU A 189 -20.36 -3.36 19.44
N ASP A 190 -21.42 -3.55 20.22
CA ASP A 190 -22.33 -2.47 20.61
C ASP A 190 -21.75 -1.63 21.75
N GLU A 191 -22.39 -0.50 22.02
CA GLU A 191 -21.99 0.46 23.06
C GLU A 191 -21.79 -0.21 24.43
N LYS A 192 -22.74 -1.03 24.86
CA LYS A 192 -22.71 -1.72 26.15
C LYS A 192 -21.51 -2.66 26.28
N ASN A 193 -21.22 -3.46 25.25
CA ASN A 193 -20.10 -4.39 25.28
C ASN A 193 -18.75 -3.67 25.21
N ILE A 194 -18.67 -2.52 24.53
CA ILE A 194 -17.46 -1.68 24.51
C ILE A 194 -17.18 -1.10 25.90
N GLU A 195 -18.18 -0.57 26.60
CA GLU A 195 -18.01 -0.06 27.97
C GLU A 195 -17.52 -1.16 28.93
N LEU A 196 -18.08 -2.37 28.81
CA LEU A 196 -17.68 -3.51 29.61
C LEU A 196 -16.23 -3.96 29.30
N LEU A 197 -15.86 -3.95 28.03
CA LEU A 197 -14.51 -4.25 27.58
C LEU A 197 -13.50 -3.22 28.09
N LEU A 198 -13.77 -1.92 27.92
CA LEU A 198 -12.85 -0.85 28.31
C LEU A 198 -12.73 -0.70 29.84
N SER A 199 -13.74 -1.11 30.60
CA SER A 199 -13.66 -1.12 32.07
C SER A 199 -12.87 -2.30 32.63
N LYS A 200 -12.92 -3.48 31.98
CA LYS A 200 -12.29 -4.71 32.49
C LYS A 200 -10.95 -5.05 31.85
N ALA A 201 -10.83 -4.88 30.54
CA ALA A 201 -9.65 -5.29 29.78
C ALA A 201 -9.25 -4.27 28.67
N PRO A 202 -9.10 -2.97 28.99
CA PRO A 202 -8.76 -1.95 27.99
C PRO A 202 -7.39 -2.14 27.32
N TYR A 203 -6.52 -2.97 27.90
CA TYR A 203 -5.21 -3.31 27.36
C TYR A 203 -5.25 -4.31 26.20
N LEU A 204 -6.37 -5.02 26.00
CA LEU A 204 -6.52 -5.97 24.90
C LEU A 204 -6.77 -5.26 23.56
N VAL A 205 -7.35 -4.07 23.61
CA VAL A 205 -7.78 -3.33 22.43
C VAL A 205 -6.55 -2.71 21.76
N SER A 206 -6.28 -3.14 20.54
CA SER A 206 -5.30 -2.49 19.68
C SER A 206 -5.91 -1.27 18.99
N MET A 207 -7.16 -1.38 18.54
CA MET A 207 -7.86 -0.35 17.76
C MET A 207 -9.37 -0.40 18.00
N ILE A 208 -10.01 0.77 17.94
CA ILE A 208 -11.47 0.93 17.93
C ILE A 208 -11.85 1.99 16.89
N VAL A 209 -12.81 1.67 16.03
CA VAL A 209 -13.28 2.54 14.94
C VAL A 209 -14.81 2.42 14.86
N GLU A 210 -15.49 3.55 14.69
CA GLU A 210 -16.95 3.58 14.51
C GLU A 210 -17.35 2.82 13.24
N ASP A 211 -18.47 2.10 13.30
CA ASP A 211 -18.92 1.27 12.17
C ASP A 211 -19.63 2.08 11.08
N PHE A 212 -20.37 3.13 11.44
CA PHE A 212 -21.13 3.92 10.47
C PHE A 212 -20.27 5.06 9.91
N SER A 213 -20.16 5.14 8.59
CA SER A 213 -19.49 6.23 7.88
C SER A 213 -20.46 6.94 6.93
N LYS A 214 -20.42 8.27 6.94
CA LYS A 214 -21.06 9.08 5.88
C LYS A 214 -20.19 9.06 4.63
N LEU A 215 -20.81 9.07 3.46
CA LEU A 215 -20.08 9.24 2.20
C LEU A 215 -19.44 10.64 2.11
N SER A 216 -18.27 10.71 1.47
CA SER A 216 -17.67 11.99 1.12
C SER A 216 -18.55 12.77 0.14
N LEU A 217 -18.52 14.10 0.23
CA LEU A 217 -19.39 14.96 -0.57
C LEU A 217 -18.86 15.12 -2.00
N ASP A 218 -19.75 14.99 -2.98
CA ASP A 218 -19.51 15.35 -4.38
C ASP A 218 -20.43 16.51 -4.76
N ASP A 219 -20.02 17.30 -5.75
CA ASP A 219 -20.83 18.41 -6.27
C ASP A 219 -21.65 17.93 -7.48
N PHE A 220 -22.97 18.17 -7.46
CA PHE A 220 -23.89 17.79 -8.53
C PHE A 220 -24.68 19.01 -9.05
N TYR A 221 -24.71 19.18 -10.36
CA TYR A 221 -25.48 20.20 -11.06
C TYR A 221 -26.31 19.55 -12.18
N LEU A 222 -27.62 19.78 -12.18
CA LEU A 222 -28.52 19.29 -13.23
C LEU A 222 -28.39 20.15 -14.49
N ASP A 223 -28.29 19.50 -15.65
CA ASP A 223 -28.44 20.16 -16.95
C ASP A 223 -29.61 19.53 -17.72
N ASN A 224 -30.54 20.36 -18.21
CA ASN A 224 -31.78 19.91 -18.86
C ASN A 224 -31.63 19.75 -20.38
N ASN A 225 -30.40 19.58 -20.88
CA ASN A 225 -30.14 19.44 -22.29
C ASN A 225 -30.42 18.00 -22.76
N ASN A 226 -31.15 17.87 -23.88
CA ASN A 226 -31.36 16.58 -24.54
C ASN A 226 -30.05 16.13 -25.20
N PHE A 227 -29.38 15.14 -24.59
CA PHE A 227 -28.19 14.50 -25.15
C PHE A 227 -28.62 13.36 -26.08
N GLN A 228 -28.17 13.40 -27.34
CA GLN A 228 -28.42 12.34 -28.32
C GLN A 228 -27.23 11.38 -28.29
N THR A 229 -27.44 10.15 -27.81
CA THR A 229 -26.41 9.11 -27.74
C THR A 229 -26.56 8.12 -28.88
N ASN A 230 -25.45 7.82 -29.55
CA ASN A 230 -25.34 6.71 -30.51
C ASN A 230 -24.45 5.62 -29.87
N LEU A 231 -24.89 5.09 -28.73
CA LEU A 231 -24.21 3.97 -28.08
C LEU A 231 -24.68 2.65 -28.74
N PRO A 232 -23.77 1.83 -29.29
CA PRO A 232 -24.15 0.53 -29.86
C PRO A 232 -24.60 -0.44 -28.76
N PHE A 233 -25.19 -1.58 -29.15
CA PHE A 233 -25.45 -2.67 -28.20
C PHE A 233 -24.13 -3.33 -27.79
N PRO A 234 -24.00 -3.76 -26.52
CA PRO A 234 -22.80 -4.45 -26.05
C PRO A 234 -22.67 -5.83 -26.68
N MET A 235 -21.43 -6.27 -26.85
CA MET A 235 -21.08 -7.59 -27.34
C MET A 235 -20.11 -8.26 -26.33
N ASN A 236 -18.84 -8.40 -26.72
CA ASN A 236 -17.81 -9.12 -25.99
C ASN A 236 -16.80 -8.19 -25.29
N GLU A 237 -17.12 -6.91 -25.12
CA GLU A 237 -16.23 -5.95 -24.46
C GLU A 237 -15.86 -6.39 -23.03
N PRO A 238 -14.67 -6.03 -22.53
CA PRO A 238 -14.28 -6.39 -21.18
C PRO A 238 -15.24 -5.85 -20.11
N ILE A 239 -15.37 -6.60 -19.02
CA ILE A 239 -16.25 -6.27 -17.90
C ILE A 239 -15.43 -5.58 -16.80
N ILE A 240 -15.92 -4.43 -16.32
CA ILE A 240 -15.42 -3.77 -15.12
C ILE A 240 -16.45 -3.94 -14.01
N GLY A 241 -16.01 -4.37 -12.83
CA GLY A 241 -16.86 -4.42 -11.66
C GLY A 241 -17.00 -3.04 -11.02
N VAL A 242 -18.21 -2.64 -10.65
CA VAL A 242 -18.47 -1.39 -9.92
C VAL A 242 -19.11 -1.74 -8.59
N ILE A 243 -18.54 -1.25 -7.49
CA ILE A 243 -19.12 -1.36 -6.16
C ILE A 243 -19.43 0.06 -5.70
N ASP A 244 -20.71 0.42 -5.63
CA ASP A 244 -21.13 1.80 -5.39
C ASP A 244 -22.50 1.88 -4.68
N THR A 245 -23.11 3.06 -4.65
CA THR A 245 -24.53 3.29 -4.41
C THR A 245 -25.38 2.67 -5.53
N LEU A 246 -26.70 2.84 -5.51
CA LEU A 246 -27.60 2.13 -6.43
C LEU A 246 -27.45 2.61 -7.88
N PHE A 247 -27.91 1.78 -8.83
CA PHE A 247 -27.91 2.05 -10.27
C PHE A 247 -29.33 2.10 -10.82
N ASP A 248 -29.63 3.09 -11.67
CA ASP A 248 -30.95 3.28 -12.26
C ASP A 248 -31.02 2.61 -13.65
N GLU A 249 -31.75 1.49 -13.73
CA GLU A 249 -31.91 0.71 -14.97
C GLU A 249 -32.71 1.43 -16.08
N ARG A 250 -33.25 2.63 -15.82
CA ARG A 250 -34.02 3.40 -16.82
C ARG A 250 -33.15 4.24 -17.75
N VAL A 251 -31.84 4.31 -17.50
CA VAL A 251 -30.89 5.10 -18.31
C VAL A 251 -30.61 4.47 -19.67
N TYR A 252 -30.18 5.29 -20.63
CA TYR A 252 -30.01 4.88 -22.03
C TYR A 252 -28.94 3.78 -22.25
N PHE A 253 -28.03 3.59 -21.31
CA PHE A 253 -26.93 2.64 -21.41
C PHE A 253 -27.16 1.37 -20.55
N ASN A 254 -28.39 1.14 -20.07
CA ASN A 254 -28.74 0.00 -19.23
C ASN A 254 -28.31 -1.34 -19.83
N ASP A 255 -28.40 -1.50 -21.16
CA ASP A 255 -28.03 -2.75 -21.83
C ASP A 255 -26.55 -3.15 -21.59
N TRP A 256 -25.68 -2.18 -21.28
CA TRP A 256 -24.26 -2.39 -20.94
C TRP A 256 -24.00 -2.78 -19.49
N VAL A 257 -25.04 -2.81 -18.64
CA VAL A 257 -24.91 -2.94 -17.19
C VAL A 257 -25.67 -4.16 -16.68
N GLU A 258 -24.96 -5.08 -16.05
CA GLU A 258 -25.53 -6.13 -15.23
C GLU A 258 -25.65 -5.62 -13.78
N TYR A 259 -26.87 -5.29 -13.34
CA TYR A 259 -27.10 -4.68 -12.03
C TYR A 259 -27.47 -5.70 -10.94
N HIS A 260 -26.82 -5.58 -9.78
CA HIS A 260 -27.06 -6.35 -8.57
C HIS A 260 -27.32 -5.41 -7.38
N ASP A 261 -28.52 -5.49 -6.80
CA ASP A 261 -28.90 -4.72 -5.63
C ASP A 261 -28.58 -5.50 -4.35
N MET A 262 -27.54 -5.05 -3.64
CA MET A 262 -27.05 -5.69 -2.42
C MET A 262 -27.64 -5.06 -1.15
N VAL A 263 -28.48 -4.02 -1.29
CA VAL A 263 -29.15 -3.37 -0.17
C VAL A 263 -30.48 -4.08 0.09
N SER A 264 -30.70 -4.49 1.35
CA SER A 264 -31.93 -5.18 1.77
C SER A 264 -33.20 -4.47 1.29
N ASN A 265 -34.16 -5.24 0.79
CA ASN A 265 -35.47 -4.75 0.37
C ASN A 265 -36.31 -4.17 1.52
N GLU A 266 -35.92 -4.41 2.77
CA GLU A 266 -36.54 -3.81 3.95
C GLU A 266 -36.10 -2.35 4.17
N ILE A 267 -34.98 -1.94 3.57
CA ILE A 267 -34.45 -0.58 3.64
C ILE A 267 -35.12 0.22 2.52
N ARG A 268 -35.74 1.35 2.89
CA ARG A 268 -36.34 2.27 1.92
C ARG A 268 -35.24 2.92 1.07
N LYS A 269 -35.43 2.87 -0.25
CA LYS A 269 -34.55 3.46 -1.27
C LYS A 269 -35.24 4.69 -1.87
N ASP A 270 -34.57 5.82 -1.88
CA ASP A 270 -35.06 7.07 -2.46
C ASP A 270 -34.31 7.40 -3.76
N SER A 271 -34.83 8.32 -4.58
CA SER A 271 -34.26 8.61 -5.91
C SER A 271 -32.82 9.15 -5.89
N GLN A 272 -32.37 9.71 -4.77
CA GLN A 272 -31.00 10.20 -4.62
C GLN A 272 -29.99 9.05 -4.50
N ASP A 273 -30.42 7.89 -3.99
CA ASP A 273 -29.55 6.73 -3.80
C ASP A 273 -29.06 6.12 -5.12
N TYR A 274 -29.73 6.45 -6.23
CA TYR A 274 -29.41 5.98 -7.56
C TYR A 274 -28.50 6.94 -8.35
N LYS A 275 -28.25 8.16 -7.85
CA LYS A 275 -27.55 9.19 -8.64
C LYS A 275 -26.08 8.89 -8.81
N HIS A 276 -25.37 8.67 -7.70
CA HIS A 276 -23.92 8.56 -7.71
C HIS A 276 -23.46 7.30 -8.46
N GLY A 277 -24.05 6.13 -8.15
CA GLY A 277 -23.73 4.87 -8.81
C GLY A 277 -24.00 4.89 -10.32
N THR A 278 -25.11 5.50 -10.73
CA THR A 278 -25.42 5.71 -12.16
C THR A 278 -24.42 6.64 -12.84
N ALA A 279 -24.07 7.77 -12.20
CA ALA A 279 -23.10 8.72 -12.75
C ALA A 279 -21.72 8.09 -12.93
N VAL A 280 -21.21 7.39 -11.92
CA VAL A 280 -19.96 6.64 -11.96
C VAL A 280 -19.96 5.60 -13.09
N THR A 281 -21.03 4.81 -13.17
CA THR A 281 -21.17 3.76 -14.19
C THR A 281 -21.22 4.34 -15.60
N SER A 282 -21.88 5.48 -15.78
CA SER A 282 -21.96 6.16 -17.09
C SER A 282 -20.58 6.54 -17.64
N LEU A 283 -19.63 6.90 -16.78
CA LEU A 283 -18.27 7.22 -17.20
C LEU A 283 -17.48 6.00 -17.63
N ILE A 284 -17.74 4.84 -17.03
CA ILE A 284 -17.10 3.58 -17.41
C ILE A 284 -17.61 3.12 -18.77
N VAL A 285 -18.93 3.19 -19.00
CA VAL A 285 -19.55 2.74 -20.24
C VAL A 285 -19.31 3.73 -21.39
N ASP A 286 -19.64 5.01 -21.19
CA ASP A 286 -19.70 6.01 -22.27
C ASP A 286 -18.97 7.33 -21.93
N GLY A 287 -17.93 7.26 -21.09
CA GLY A 287 -17.20 8.44 -20.62
C GLY A 287 -16.61 9.30 -21.74
N ALA A 288 -16.17 8.69 -22.85
CA ALA A 288 -15.59 9.38 -24.01
C ALA A 288 -16.64 10.21 -24.77
N SER A 289 -17.85 9.68 -25.00
CA SER A 289 -18.92 10.43 -25.67
C SER A 289 -19.48 11.53 -24.78
N LEU A 290 -19.63 11.27 -23.48
CA LEU A 290 -20.05 12.26 -22.49
C LEU A 290 -19.03 13.39 -22.32
N ASN A 291 -17.73 13.07 -22.44
CA ASN A 291 -16.62 14.01 -22.26
C ASN A 291 -15.62 13.89 -23.42
N PRO A 292 -15.90 14.46 -24.61
CA PRO A 292 -15.04 14.31 -25.79
C PRO A 292 -13.59 14.78 -25.60
N ASN A 293 -13.36 15.75 -24.71
CA ASN A 293 -12.02 16.22 -24.36
C ASN A 293 -11.21 15.22 -23.52
N LEU A 294 -11.88 14.21 -22.95
CA LEU A 294 -11.29 13.11 -22.17
C LEU A 294 -11.40 11.76 -22.89
N ASP A 295 -11.72 11.77 -24.19
CA ASP A 295 -11.71 10.55 -24.99
C ASP A 295 -10.34 9.87 -24.89
N ASP A 296 -10.33 8.72 -24.23
CA ASP A 296 -9.13 7.97 -23.90
C ASP A 296 -8.72 6.97 -24.99
N GLY A 297 -9.54 6.79 -26.03
CA GLY A 297 -9.34 5.80 -27.07
C GLY A 297 -9.47 4.35 -26.59
N CYS A 298 -10.04 4.09 -25.41
CA CYS A 298 -10.17 2.74 -24.85
C CYS A 298 -11.42 1.98 -25.34
N GLY A 299 -12.33 2.64 -26.06
CA GLY A 299 -13.62 2.07 -26.47
C GLY A 299 -14.66 2.05 -25.35
N HIS A 300 -15.56 1.08 -25.35
CA HIS A 300 -16.59 0.90 -24.32
C HIS A 300 -16.28 -0.30 -23.43
N PHE A 301 -16.87 -0.31 -22.23
CA PHE A 301 -16.74 -1.42 -21.29
C PHE A 301 -18.11 -1.81 -20.77
N ARG A 302 -18.36 -3.10 -20.65
CA ARG A 302 -19.51 -3.62 -19.92
C ARG A 302 -19.28 -3.45 -18.43
N VAL A 303 -20.34 -3.30 -17.66
CA VAL A 303 -20.25 -3.15 -16.21
C VAL A 303 -21.08 -4.20 -15.51
N ARG A 304 -20.50 -4.82 -14.47
CA ARG A 304 -21.28 -5.51 -13.43
C ARG A 304 -21.34 -4.60 -12.21
N HIS A 305 -22.52 -4.03 -11.95
CA HIS A 305 -22.72 -3.02 -10.92
C HIS A 305 -23.33 -3.64 -9.66
N PHE A 306 -22.68 -3.44 -8.52
CA PHE A 306 -23.15 -3.88 -7.21
C PHE A 306 -23.48 -2.67 -6.33
N GLY A 307 -24.78 -2.44 -6.13
CA GLY A 307 -25.27 -1.38 -5.25
C GLY A 307 -25.21 -1.81 -3.78
N VAL A 308 -24.20 -1.37 -3.03
CA VAL A 308 -23.91 -1.78 -1.64
C VAL A 308 -24.22 -0.72 -0.60
N SER A 309 -24.49 0.52 -1.01
CA SER A 309 -24.71 1.66 -0.12
C SER A 309 -25.89 2.52 -0.55
N LEU A 310 -26.47 3.24 0.42
CA LEU A 310 -27.32 4.39 0.15
C LEU A 310 -26.50 5.69 0.15
N GLN A 311 -27.10 6.78 -0.32
CA GLN A 311 -26.47 8.11 -0.30
C GLN A 311 -26.18 8.60 1.13
N SER A 312 -26.95 8.14 2.11
CA SER A 312 -26.81 8.54 3.52
C SER A 312 -25.50 8.08 4.18
N GLY A 313 -24.83 7.08 3.61
CA GLY A 313 -23.69 6.42 4.23
C GLY A 313 -23.85 4.90 4.29
N PHE A 314 -22.86 4.27 4.94
CA PHE A 314 -22.75 2.82 5.02
C PHE A 314 -22.24 2.35 6.38
N ASN A 315 -22.53 1.08 6.69
CA ASN A 315 -21.90 0.36 7.79
C ASN A 315 -20.68 -0.40 7.25
N SER A 316 -19.50 -0.01 7.72
CA SER A 316 -18.21 -0.55 7.31
C SER A 316 -18.15 -2.07 7.44
N PHE A 317 -18.61 -2.62 8.56
CA PHE A 317 -18.62 -4.06 8.82
C PHE A 317 -19.46 -4.83 7.79
N THR A 318 -20.61 -4.26 7.40
CA THR A 318 -21.51 -4.89 6.42
C THR A 318 -20.91 -4.85 5.02
N ILE A 319 -20.42 -3.67 4.59
CA ILE A 319 -19.80 -3.51 3.27
C ILE A 319 -18.58 -4.43 3.11
N ILE A 320 -17.73 -4.55 4.13
CA ILE A 320 -16.56 -5.45 4.10
C ILE A 320 -16.97 -6.89 3.81
N LYS A 321 -18.02 -7.40 4.47
CA LYS A 321 -18.51 -8.76 4.23
C LYS A 321 -19.06 -8.91 2.83
N GLN A 322 -19.84 -7.94 2.36
CA GLN A 322 -20.41 -7.94 1.00
C GLN A 322 -19.32 -7.91 -0.07
N ILE A 323 -18.30 -7.05 0.07
CA ILE A 323 -17.19 -6.97 -0.89
C ILE A 323 -16.50 -8.33 -1.01
N ARG A 324 -16.18 -9.00 0.11
CA ARG A 324 -15.52 -10.32 0.05
C ARG A 324 -16.39 -11.34 -0.71
N GLU A 325 -17.69 -11.35 -0.47
CA GLU A 325 -18.63 -12.21 -1.16
C GLU A 325 -18.70 -11.90 -2.67
N ILE A 326 -18.90 -10.62 -3.02
CA ILE A 326 -18.97 -10.12 -4.40
C ILE A 326 -17.73 -10.56 -5.17
N ILE A 327 -16.52 -10.30 -4.66
CA ILE A 327 -15.29 -10.67 -5.37
C ILE A 327 -15.17 -12.19 -5.54
N SER A 328 -15.50 -12.96 -4.51
CA SER A 328 -15.40 -14.43 -4.56
C SER A 328 -16.35 -15.08 -5.56
N GLN A 329 -17.51 -14.47 -5.82
CA GLN A 329 -18.52 -14.97 -6.75
C GLN A 329 -18.30 -14.47 -8.20
N ASN A 330 -17.37 -13.54 -8.41
CA ASN A 330 -17.16 -12.84 -9.68
C ASN A 330 -15.68 -12.87 -10.10
N SER A 331 -15.08 -14.06 -10.09
CA SER A 331 -13.65 -14.26 -10.38
C SER A 331 -13.24 -13.93 -11.83
N ASP A 332 -14.22 -13.76 -12.72
CA ASP A 332 -14.05 -13.32 -14.11
C ASP A 332 -13.66 -11.83 -14.21
N ILE A 333 -14.01 -11.01 -13.21
CA ILE A 333 -13.71 -9.58 -13.19
C ILE A 333 -12.34 -9.32 -12.57
N LYS A 334 -11.46 -8.65 -13.33
CA LYS A 334 -10.09 -8.32 -12.92
C LYS A 334 -9.94 -6.90 -12.38
N VAL A 335 -10.74 -5.95 -12.88
CA VAL A 335 -10.67 -4.53 -12.51
C VAL A 335 -11.96 -4.11 -11.83
N TRP A 336 -11.81 -3.52 -10.65
CA TRP A 336 -12.93 -3.09 -9.81
C TRP A 336 -12.83 -1.61 -9.51
N ASN A 337 -13.86 -0.83 -9.86
CA ASN A 337 -13.99 0.58 -9.47
C ASN A 337 -14.77 0.70 -8.16
N LEU A 338 -14.23 1.45 -7.21
CA LEU A 338 -14.84 1.74 -5.93
C LEU A 338 -14.82 3.25 -5.69
N SER A 339 -15.94 3.92 -5.95
CA SER A 339 -16.10 5.37 -5.75
C SER A 339 -16.83 5.69 -4.44
N LEU A 340 -16.80 4.77 -3.46
CA LEU A 340 -17.31 5.00 -2.11
C LEU A 340 -16.17 5.33 -1.16
N GLY A 341 -16.28 6.45 -0.45
CA GLY A 341 -15.28 6.90 0.51
C GLY A 341 -15.90 7.54 1.74
N SER A 342 -15.29 7.31 2.91
CA SER A 342 -15.73 7.90 4.17
C SER A 342 -15.42 9.40 4.21
N ASN A 343 -16.35 10.17 4.78
CA ASN A 343 -16.13 11.58 5.07
C ASN A 343 -15.14 11.78 6.24
N ASP A 344 -14.84 10.75 7.02
CA ASP A 344 -13.90 10.80 8.12
C ASP A 344 -12.46 10.67 7.63
N GLU A 345 -11.52 11.17 8.43
CA GLU A 345 -10.09 11.02 8.14
C GLU A 345 -9.59 9.66 8.61
N ILE A 346 -8.66 9.09 7.84
CA ILE A 346 -7.96 7.89 8.28
C ILE A 346 -7.23 8.12 9.61
N ARG A 347 -7.11 7.03 10.38
CA ARG A 347 -6.36 7.02 11.63
C ARG A 347 -4.87 7.08 11.34
N GLU A 348 -4.12 7.76 12.20
CA GLU A 348 -2.71 8.06 11.92
C GLU A 348 -1.76 6.87 12.07
N ASN A 349 -2.17 5.85 12.82
CA ASN A 349 -1.31 4.73 13.22
C ASN A 349 -1.73 3.39 12.62
N PHE A 350 -2.86 3.33 11.90
CA PHE A 350 -3.42 2.08 11.39
C PHE A 350 -4.17 2.33 10.08
N ILE A 351 -4.10 1.37 9.16
CA ILE A 351 -4.98 1.31 7.99
C ILE A 351 -6.42 1.02 8.46
N SER A 352 -7.39 1.55 7.74
CA SER A 352 -8.81 1.26 7.89
C SER A 352 -9.09 -0.23 7.76
N VAL A 353 -10.26 -0.67 8.21
CA VAL A 353 -10.61 -2.09 8.16
C VAL A 353 -10.90 -2.49 6.71
N GLU A 354 -11.54 -1.57 5.99
CA GLU A 354 -11.90 -1.62 4.59
C GLU A 354 -10.65 -1.67 3.71
N GLY A 355 -9.72 -0.72 3.90
CA GLY A 355 -8.46 -0.67 3.14
C GLY A 355 -7.64 -1.94 3.33
N ALA A 356 -7.63 -2.49 4.56
CA ALA A 356 -6.93 -3.74 4.84
C ALA A 356 -7.58 -4.97 4.21
N LEU A 357 -8.91 -5.04 4.19
CA LEU A 357 -9.62 -6.08 3.46
C LEU A 357 -9.28 -6.02 1.96
N LEU A 358 -9.31 -4.83 1.34
CA LEU A 358 -9.02 -4.68 -0.09
C LEU A 358 -7.58 -5.07 -0.42
N ASP A 359 -6.64 -4.82 0.49
CA ASP A 359 -5.25 -5.27 0.35
C ASP A 359 -5.12 -6.79 0.43
N GLU A 360 -5.82 -7.43 1.37
CA GLU A 360 -5.90 -8.88 1.53
C GLU A 360 -6.52 -9.54 0.28
N ILE A 361 -7.65 -9.03 -0.21
CA ILE A 361 -8.32 -9.54 -1.41
C ILE A 361 -7.39 -9.47 -2.62
N GLN A 362 -6.69 -8.35 -2.82
CA GLN A 362 -5.73 -8.22 -3.92
C GLN A 362 -4.49 -9.11 -3.73
N PHE A 363 -4.08 -9.40 -2.50
CA PHE A 363 -3.00 -10.34 -2.27
C PHE A 363 -3.41 -11.77 -2.66
N GLU A 364 -4.61 -12.19 -2.25
CA GLU A 364 -5.11 -13.56 -2.45
C GLU A 364 -5.66 -13.82 -3.86
N ASN A 365 -6.20 -12.79 -4.51
CA ASN A 365 -6.89 -12.89 -5.79
C ASN A 365 -6.20 -12.02 -6.83
N ASP A 366 -6.20 -12.46 -8.08
CA ASP A 366 -5.67 -11.72 -9.21
C ASP A 366 -6.68 -10.66 -9.70
N VAL A 367 -6.87 -9.64 -8.86
CA VAL A 367 -7.74 -8.48 -9.10
C VAL A 367 -7.03 -7.18 -8.72
N ILE A 368 -7.53 -6.04 -9.19
CA ILE A 368 -7.07 -4.70 -8.79
C ILE A 368 -8.24 -3.76 -8.53
N PHE A 369 -8.14 -2.96 -7.47
CA PHE A 369 -9.11 -1.92 -7.15
C PHE A 369 -8.61 -0.53 -7.58
N ILE A 370 -9.49 0.23 -8.21
CA ILE A 370 -9.33 1.65 -8.51
C ILE A 370 -10.27 2.42 -7.59
N ILE A 371 -9.71 3.25 -6.72
CA ILE A 371 -10.45 3.86 -5.61
C ILE A 371 -10.33 5.38 -5.67
N ALA A 372 -11.45 6.07 -5.51
CA ALA A 372 -11.48 7.53 -5.39
C ALA A 372 -10.77 8.01 -4.11
N GLY A 373 -9.92 9.04 -4.22
CA GLY A 373 -9.13 9.58 -3.11
C GLY A 373 -9.92 10.36 -2.04
N THR A 374 -11.25 10.38 -2.11
CA THR A 374 -12.20 11.08 -1.22
C THR A 374 -12.16 12.60 -1.28
N ASN A 375 -13.28 13.23 -0.95
CA ASN A 375 -13.46 14.68 -1.03
C ASN A 375 -13.75 15.32 0.34
N ALA A 376 -13.35 16.56 0.55
CA ALA A 376 -13.73 17.35 1.71
C ALA A 376 -13.75 18.85 1.43
N THR A 377 -14.61 19.57 2.13
CA THR A 377 -14.53 21.03 2.18
C THR A 377 -13.21 21.46 2.85
N THR A 378 -12.41 22.27 2.16
CA THR A 378 -11.21 22.87 2.78
C THR A 378 -11.62 23.94 3.79
N THR A 379 -11.30 23.71 5.07
CA THR A 379 -11.60 24.65 6.17
C THR A 379 -10.33 25.35 6.63
N ASN A 380 -10.33 26.69 6.67
CA ASN A 380 -9.18 27.50 7.12
C ASN A 380 -7.85 27.17 6.40
N GLY A 381 -7.93 26.79 5.12
CA GLY A 381 -6.76 26.40 4.31
C GLY A 381 -6.13 25.06 4.69
N LYS A 382 -6.75 24.28 5.59
CA LYS A 382 -6.30 22.92 5.93
C LYS A 382 -7.12 21.89 5.14
N ARG A 383 -6.41 21.03 4.42
CA ARG A 383 -6.98 19.86 3.77
C ARG A 383 -7.12 18.73 4.79
N LYS A 384 -8.16 17.92 4.63
CA LYS A 384 -8.32 16.68 5.37
C LYS A 384 -7.43 15.60 4.76
N ARG A 385 -7.02 14.64 5.58
CA ARG A 385 -6.46 13.38 5.09
C ARG A 385 -7.49 12.56 4.34
N ILE A 386 -7.02 11.77 3.39
CA ILE A 386 -7.82 10.75 2.69
C ILE A 386 -8.65 9.93 3.69
N GLY A 387 -9.89 9.58 3.30
CA GLY A 387 -10.80 8.71 4.05
C GLY A 387 -10.71 7.23 3.63
N ALA A 388 -11.22 6.33 4.45
CA ALA A 388 -11.31 4.90 4.10
C ALA A 388 -12.24 4.69 2.88
N PRO A 389 -11.95 3.75 1.97
CA PRO A 389 -10.83 2.81 1.96
C PRO A 389 -9.62 3.28 1.15
N ALA A 390 -9.53 4.58 0.84
CA ALA A 390 -8.45 5.12 0.00
C ALA A 390 -7.09 5.18 0.71
N ASP A 391 -6.99 4.60 1.91
CA ASP A 391 -5.74 4.22 2.56
C ASP A 391 -5.25 2.79 2.24
N SER A 392 -5.96 2.03 1.41
CA SER A 392 -5.49 0.75 0.85
C SER A 392 -4.15 0.93 0.12
N LEU A 393 -3.18 0.09 0.46
CA LEU A 393 -1.84 0.13 -0.13
C LEU A 393 -1.81 -0.46 -1.54
N ASN A 394 -2.44 -1.62 -1.72
CA ASN A 394 -2.38 -2.42 -2.94
C ASN A 394 -3.20 -1.82 -4.09
N SER A 395 -4.26 -1.07 -3.76
CA SER A 395 -5.12 -0.40 -4.74
C SER A 395 -4.41 0.74 -5.47
N VAL A 396 -5.04 1.23 -6.55
CA VAL A 396 -4.70 2.49 -7.21
C VAL A 396 -5.64 3.56 -6.69
N ILE A 397 -5.11 4.50 -5.91
CA ILE A 397 -5.86 5.62 -5.36
C ILE A 397 -5.76 6.80 -6.31
N VAL A 398 -6.91 7.36 -6.71
CA VAL A 398 -7.03 8.39 -7.74
C VAL A 398 -7.57 9.68 -7.14
N ASN A 399 -6.76 10.73 -7.15
CA ASN A 399 -7.21 12.09 -6.85
C ASN A 399 -7.65 12.83 -8.12
N SER A 400 -8.28 13.99 -7.91
CA SER A 400 -8.78 14.84 -8.99
C SER A 400 -7.90 16.06 -9.23
N VAL A 401 -7.79 16.44 -10.51
CA VAL A 401 -7.27 17.72 -11.01
C VAL A 401 -8.29 18.35 -11.96
N ASP A 402 -8.17 19.65 -12.21
CA ASP A 402 -8.92 20.34 -13.27
C ASP A 402 -8.25 20.15 -14.66
N PHE A 403 -8.86 20.69 -15.71
CA PHE A 403 -8.34 20.57 -17.08
C PHE A 403 -7.10 21.42 -17.36
N ASN A 404 -6.63 22.20 -16.39
CA ASN A 404 -5.37 22.96 -16.44
C ASN A 404 -4.27 22.30 -15.61
N ASP A 405 -4.44 21.01 -15.28
CA ASP A 405 -3.54 20.21 -14.47
C ASP A 405 -3.34 20.76 -13.04
N GLN A 406 -4.29 21.56 -12.54
CA GLN A 406 -4.22 22.14 -11.19
C GLN A 406 -4.94 21.28 -10.16
N VAL A 407 -4.40 21.30 -8.93
CA VAL A 407 -5.02 20.64 -7.78
C VAL A 407 -6.34 21.33 -7.44
N VAL A 408 -7.39 20.54 -7.29
CA VAL A 408 -8.72 21.02 -6.89
C VAL A 408 -8.83 21.15 -5.37
N SER A 409 -9.69 22.06 -4.90
CA SER A 409 -9.80 22.41 -3.48
C SER A 409 -10.45 21.32 -2.61
N TYR A 410 -11.25 20.43 -3.19
CA TYR A 410 -11.94 19.38 -2.46
C TYR A 410 -11.10 18.10 -2.27
N SER A 411 -10.07 17.89 -3.10
CA SER A 411 -9.21 16.71 -3.01
C SER A 411 -8.50 16.66 -1.66
N ARG A 412 -8.59 15.51 -1.00
CA ARG A 412 -7.88 15.24 0.25
C ARG A 412 -6.42 14.88 0.00
N GLU A 413 -5.63 14.97 1.05
CA GLU A 413 -4.19 14.68 0.97
C GLU A 413 -3.83 13.38 1.67
N GLY A 414 -2.88 12.64 1.12
CA GLY A 414 -2.13 11.67 1.90
C GLY A 414 -1.07 12.36 2.76
N VAL A 415 0.00 11.69 3.17
CA VAL A 415 0.34 10.27 3.00
C VAL A 415 -0.37 9.37 4.01
N VAL A 416 -0.37 8.07 3.75
CA VAL A 416 -0.93 7.05 4.64
C VAL A 416 0.17 6.51 5.56
N LEU A 417 -0.15 6.30 6.85
CA LEU A 417 0.79 5.87 7.91
C LEU A 417 2.10 6.68 8.00
N SER A 418 2.08 7.93 7.53
CA SER A 418 3.22 8.86 7.48
C SER A 418 4.27 8.58 6.40
N PHE A 419 4.11 7.56 5.53
CA PHE A 419 5.12 7.27 4.50
C PHE A 419 4.62 6.62 3.20
N PHE A 420 3.46 5.96 3.18
CA PHE A 420 2.90 5.44 1.94
C PHE A 420 2.35 6.57 1.10
N VAL A 421 2.90 6.76 -0.10
CA VAL A 421 2.48 7.86 -0.97
C VAL A 421 1.15 7.50 -1.60
N LYS A 422 0.08 8.07 -1.03
CA LYS A 422 -1.26 8.11 -1.62
C LYS A 422 -1.67 9.58 -1.81
N PRO A 423 -2.43 9.93 -2.85
CA PRO A 423 -2.92 9.06 -3.94
C PRO A 423 -1.76 8.47 -4.77
N ASP A 424 -2.01 7.41 -5.55
CA ASP A 424 -1.02 6.85 -6.47
C ASP A 424 -0.85 7.76 -7.70
N VAL A 425 -1.96 8.27 -8.22
CA VAL A 425 -2.04 9.15 -9.39
C VAL A 425 -3.19 10.15 -9.24
N SER A 426 -3.22 11.16 -10.10
CA SER A 426 -4.38 12.02 -10.30
C SER A 426 -4.92 11.93 -11.71
N TYR A 427 -6.20 12.27 -11.87
CA TYR A 427 -6.86 12.38 -13.16
C TYR A 427 -7.93 13.48 -13.15
N TYR A 428 -8.48 13.79 -14.32
CA TYR A 428 -9.46 14.85 -14.50
C TYR A 428 -10.82 14.44 -13.89
N GLY A 429 -11.21 15.09 -12.79
CA GLY A 429 -12.48 14.84 -12.09
C GLY A 429 -13.33 16.10 -11.92
N GLY A 430 -13.00 17.19 -12.63
CA GLY A 430 -13.68 18.48 -12.54
C GLY A 430 -13.28 19.27 -11.28
N GLY A 431 -13.68 20.54 -11.22
CA GLY A 431 -13.28 21.49 -10.18
C GLY A 431 -12.73 22.79 -10.77
N ASN A 432 -12.48 23.78 -9.92
CA ASN A 432 -11.95 25.11 -10.31
C ASN A 432 -12.75 25.84 -11.43
N GLY A 433 -14.03 25.50 -11.61
CA GLY A 433 -14.92 26.06 -12.63
C GLY A 433 -15.28 25.09 -13.76
N ASP A 434 -14.56 23.98 -13.87
CA ASP A 434 -14.84 22.91 -14.82
C ASP A 434 -15.63 21.75 -14.20
N PHE A 435 -16.30 20.96 -15.04
CA PHE A 435 -17.12 19.82 -14.62
C PHE A 435 -16.95 18.64 -15.56
N ILE A 436 -17.20 17.45 -15.03
CA ILE A 436 -17.33 16.22 -15.80
C ILE A 436 -18.82 16.01 -16.12
N ASN A 437 -19.14 15.68 -17.36
CA ASN A 437 -20.49 15.32 -17.76
C ASN A 437 -20.72 13.84 -17.48
N VAL A 438 -21.90 13.52 -16.93
CA VAL A 438 -22.31 12.16 -16.55
C VAL A 438 -23.77 11.94 -16.92
N CYS A 439 -24.22 10.69 -16.91
CA CYS A 439 -25.64 10.38 -16.92
C CYS A 439 -26.15 10.15 -15.48
N GLU A 440 -27.17 10.89 -15.10
CA GLU A 440 -27.97 10.69 -13.88
C GLU A 440 -29.33 10.06 -14.23
N PRO A 441 -30.08 9.54 -13.24
CA PRO A 441 -31.47 9.08 -13.41
C PRO A 441 -32.40 9.98 -14.23
N LEU A 442 -32.20 11.30 -14.19
CA LEU A 442 -33.05 12.29 -14.84
C LEU A 442 -32.47 12.85 -16.15
N GLY A 443 -31.33 12.34 -16.62
CA GLY A 443 -30.66 12.83 -17.83
C GLY A 443 -29.21 13.27 -17.55
N LEU A 444 -28.72 14.24 -18.31
CA LEU A 444 -27.33 14.69 -18.21
C LEU A 444 -27.08 15.43 -16.87
N GLY A 445 -26.03 15.02 -16.16
CA GLY A 445 -25.52 15.69 -14.96
C GLY A 445 -24.15 16.29 -15.20
N ARG A 446 -23.80 17.31 -14.43
CA ARG A 446 -22.45 17.89 -14.36
C ARG A 446 -21.94 17.75 -12.93
N VAL A 447 -20.78 17.14 -12.79
CA VAL A 447 -20.24 16.74 -11.49
C VAL A 447 -18.78 17.13 -11.30
N ALA A 448 -18.36 17.25 -10.05
CA ALA A 448 -16.97 17.39 -9.68
C ALA A 448 -16.65 16.56 -8.43
N GLY A 449 -15.57 15.79 -8.49
CA GLY A 449 -15.22 14.85 -7.43
C GLY A 449 -14.15 13.83 -7.83
N THR A 450 -13.41 13.32 -6.85
CA THR A 450 -12.49 12.18 -7.05
C THR A 450 -13.22 10.93 -7.54
N SER A 451 -14.49 10.77 -7.17
CA SER A 451 -15.42 9.72 -7.62
C SER A 451 -15.59 9.66 -9.14
N PHE A 452 -15.33 10.75 -9.85
CA PHE A 452 -15.47 10.88 -11.31
C PHE A 452 -14.12 10.87 -12.04
N ALA A 453 -13.00 10.97 -11.32
CA ALA A 453 -11.65 10.73 -11.85
C ALA A 453 -11.31 9.23 -11.89
N ALA A 454 -11.70 8.48 -10.85
CA ALA A 454 -11.42 7.04 -10.72
C ALA A 454 -11.95 6.18 -11.89
N PRO A 455 -13.18 6.39 -12.41
CA PRO A 455 -13.73 5.62 -13.54
C PRO A 455 -12.87 5.64 -14.80
N PHE A 456 -12.29 6.78 -15.15
CA PHE A 456 -11.40 6.88 -16.31
C PHE A 456 -10.10 6.09 -16.11
N ILE A 457 -9.57 6.06 -14.89
CA ILE A 457 -8.42 5.20 -14.57
C ILE A 457 -8.81 3.72 -14.60
N ALA A 458 -10.03 3.35 -14.18
CA ALA A 458 -10.54 1.98 -14.29
C ALA A 458 -10.63 1.52 -15.75
N ARG A 459 -11.13 2.36 -16.65
CA ARG A 459 -11.12 2.11 -18.11
C ARG A 459 -9.72 1.84 -18.63
N LYS A 460 -8.76 2.69 -18.27
CA LYS A 460 -7.35 2.52 -18.67
C LYS A 460 -6.75 1.23 -18.14
N MET A 461 -6.97 0.91 -16.86
CA MET A 461 -6.47 -0.31 -16.24
C MET A 461 -7.08 -1.56 -16.90
N ALA A 462 -8.38 -1.53 -17.19
CA ALA A 462 -9.07 -2.63 -17.87
C ALA A 462 -8.58 -2.84 -19.29
N TYR A 463 -8.31 -1.76 -20.04
CA TYR A 463 -7.71 -1.85 -21.36
C TYR A 463 -6.32 -2.51 -21.31
N LEU A 464 -5.47 -2.08 -20.38
CA LEU A 464 -4.12 -2.63 -20.21
C LEU A 464 -4.15 -4.13 -19.85
N ILE A 465 -5.09 -4.56 -19.01
CA ILE A 465 -5.19 -5.97 -18.59
C ILE A 465 -5.86 -6.83 -19.67
N HIS A 466 -7.06 -6.45 -20.12
CA HIS A 466 -7.89 -7.31 -20.96
C HIS A 466 -7.54 -7.23 -22.44
N VAL A 467 -7.24 -6.03 -22.93
CA VAL A 467 -6.96 -5.82 -24.37
C VAL A 467 -5.47 -5.98 -24.66
N MET A 468 -4.61 -5.40 -23.83
CA MET A 468 -3.14 -5.51 -24.02
C MET A 468 -2.53 -6.76 -23.38
N GLY A 469 -3.30 -7.53 -22.60
CA GLY A 469 -2.87 -8.79 -22.02
C GLY A 469 -1.81 -8.66 -20.91
N LEU A 470 -1.63 -7.47 -20.34
CA LEU A 470 -0.67 -7.25 -19.25
C LEU A 470 -1.22 -7.82 -17.93
N ASN A 471 -0.34 -8.35 -17.09
CA ASN A 471 -0.75 -8.65 -15.71
C ASN A 471 -0.92 -7.35 -14.91
N ARG A 472 -1.61 -7.45 -13.77
CA ARG A 472 -1.92 -6.27 -12.93
C ARG A 472 -0.67 -5.53 -12.42
N GLU A 473 0.43 -6.23 -12.16
CA GLU A 473 1.69 -5.63 -11.71
C GLU A 473 2.32 -4.77 -12.82
N GLU A 474 2.38 -5.32 -14.04
CA GLU A 474 2.84 -4.64 -15.25
C GLU A 474 1.97 -3.44 -15.59
N ALA A 475 0.66 -3.64 -15.63
CA ALA A 475 -0.30 -2.59 -15.96
C ALA A 475 -0.27 -1.45 -14.92
N LYS A 476 -0.21 -1.76 -13.61
CA LYS A 476 -0.07 -0.74 -12.56
C LYS A 476 1.26 0.02 -12.69
N ALA A 477 2.36 -0.69 -12.95
CA ALA A 477 3.67 -0.07 -13.13
C ALA A 477 3.70 0.85 -14.36
N LEU A 478 3.10 0.44 -15.48
CA LEU A 478 3.02 1.23 -16.70
C LEU A 478 2.13 2.47 -16.54
N LEU A 479 0.97 2.30 -15.91
CA LEU A 479 0.06 3.41 -15.59
C LEU A 479 0.77 4.48 -14.75
N ILE A 480 1.45 4.07 -13.67
CA ILE A 480 2.18 4.99 -12.80
C ILE A 480 3.39 5.60 -13.51
N ASP A 481 4.15 4.83 -14.30
CA ASP A 481 5.29 5.34 -15.04
C ASP A 481 4.90 6.44 -16.05
N SER A 482 3.75 6.27 -16.71
CA SER A 482 3.20 7.23 -17.68
C SER A 482 2.85 8.57 -17.03
N ALA A 483 2.49 8.58 -15.74
CA ALA A 483 2.21 9.79 -14.97
C ALA A 483 3.49 10.54 -14.53
N ILE A 484 4.68 9.96 -14.74
CA ILE A 484 5.96 10.51 -14.32
C ILE A 484 6.77 10.98 -15.55
N PRO A 485 6.62 12.26 -15.96
CA PRO A 485 7.49 12.85 -16.97
C PRO A 485 8.96 12.93 -16.53
N TRP A 486 9.86 13.11 -17.49
CA TRP A 486 11.25 13.44 -17.20
C TRP A 486 11.36 14.74 -16.42
N ASN A 487 12.32 14.81 -15.48
CA ASN A 487 12.59 15.99 -14.63
C ASN A 487 11.48 16.38 -13.65
N ASN A 488 10.58 15.44 -13.33
CA ASN A 488 9.47 15.66 -12.43
C ASN A 488 9.88 15.62 -10.94
N LYS A 489 10.62 16.63 -10.48
CA LYS A 489 10.94 16.77 -9.06
C LYS A 489 9.73 17.29 -8.30
N LYS A 490 8.95 16.36 -7.76
CA LYS A 490 7.85 16.68 -6.83
C LYS A 490 8.38 16.88 -5.42
N THR A 491 7.83 17.87 -4.72
CA THR A 491 7.97 17.97 -3.27
C THR A 491 7.11 16.90 -2.59
N PHE A 492 7.35 16.65 -1.30
CA PHE A 492 6.48 15.75 -0.53
C PHE A 492 5.02 16.24 -0.48
N ALA A 493 4.81 17.55 -0.47
CA ALA A 493 3.47 18.15 -0.50
C ALA A 493 2.77 17.91 -1.84
N ASP A 494 3.51 17.95 -2.96
CA ASP A 494 2.94 17.61 -4.27
C ASP A 494 2.57 16.12 -4.31
N LEU A 495 3.45 15.23 -3.83
CA LEU A 495 3.19 13.79 -3.75
C LEU A 495 1.94 13.48 -2.93
N SER A 496 1.72 14.16 -1.81
CA SER A 496 0.52 13.95 -0.99
C SER A 496 -0.78 14.39 -1.65
N LEU A 497 -0.73 15.20 -2.72
CA LEU A 497 -1.92 15.74 -3.40
C LEU A 497 -2.17 15.12 -4.77
N ILE A 498 -1.11 14.95 -5.59
CA ILE A 498 -1.22 14.45 -6.96
C ILE A 498 -0.52 13.10 -7.18
N GLY A 499 0.04 12.52 -6.11
CA GLY A 499 0.72 11.23 -6.20
C GLY A 499 1.90 11.28 -7.17
N ASN A 500 2.05 10.23 -7.96
CA ASN A 500 3.09 10.12 -8.97
C ASN A 500 2.87 11.04 -10.18
N GLY A 501 1.72 11.70 -10.30
CA GLY A 501 1.42 12.67 -11.35
C GLY A 501 0.06 12.43 -12.01
N ILE A 502 -0.16 13.08 -13.14
CA ILE A 502 -1.41 13.00 -13.90
C ILE A 502 -1.22 11.99 -15.02
N VAL A 503 -2.13 11.01 -15.13
CA VAL A 503 -2.09 10.00 -16.18
C VAL A 503 -2.49 10.63 -17.53
N PRO A 504 -1.82 10.31 -18.65
CA PRO A 504 -2.20 10.82 -19.97
C PRO A 504 -3.64 10.49 -20.38
N ILE A 505 -4.26 11.41 -21.13
CA ILE A 505 -5.65 11.24 -21.61
C ILE A 505 -5.73 10.12 -22.63
N LYS A 506 -4.87 10.09 -23.66
CA LYS A 506 -4.91 9.03 -24.68
C LYS A 506 -4.20 7.78 -24.18
N MET A 507 -4.80 6.61 -24.38
CA MET A 507 -4.15 5.32 -24.11
C MET A 507 -2.89 5.13 -24.97
N GLU A 508 -2.90 5.69 -26.18
CA GLU A 508 -1.73 5.71 -27.06
C GLU A 508 -0.52 6.38 -26.39
N ASP A 509 -0.69 7.46 -25.63
CA ASP A 509 0.44 8.14 -24.94
C ASP A 509 1.04 7.29 -23.79
N ILE A 510 0.30 6.29 -23.30
CA ILE A 510 0.75 5.35 -22.28
C ILE A 510 1.55 4.21 -22.93
N LEU A 511 1.03 3.66 -24.04
CA LEU A 511 1.57 2.49 -24.74
C LEU A 511 2.70 2.84 -25.72
N SER A 512 2.64 4.02 -26.32
CA SER A 512 3.64 4.52 -27.26
C SER A 512 4.87 5.04 -26.53
N THR A 513 5.98 5.06 -27.26
CA THR A 513 7.27 5.54 -26.77
C THR A 513 7.89 6.42 -27.85
N PRO A 514 8.44 7.60 -27.52
CA PRO A 514 9.16 8.43 -28.47
C PRO A 514 10.33 7.67 -29.14
N ASP A 515 10.68 8.06 -30.36
CA ASP A 515 11.79 7.44 -31.11
C ASP A 515 13.13 7.47 -30.38
N ASP A 516 13.36 8.46 -29.52
CA ASP A 516 14.59 8.58 -28.73
C ASP A 516 14.56 7.79 -27.41
N GLU A 517 13.57 6.91 -27.21
CA GLU A 517 13.39 6.15 -25.99
C GLU A 517 13.25 4.63 -26.25
N ILE A 518 13.91 3.85 -25.40
CA ILE A 518 13.71 2.40 -25.31
C ILE A 518 12.93 2.15 -24.02
N LYS A 519 11.67 1.73 -24.16
CA LYS A 519 10.81 1.35 -23.03
C LYS A 519 10.53 -0.14 -23.08
N PHE A 520 10.70 -0.83 -21.95
CA PHE A 520 10.42 -2.26 -21.84
C PHE A 520 9.85 -2.61 -20.47
N ILE A 521 9.10 -3.71 -20.44
CA ILE A 521 8.42 -4.23 -19.25
C ILE A 521 9.03 -5.58 -18.89
N ILE A 522 9.25 -5.81 -17.61
CA ILE A 522 9.74 -7.09 -17.06
C ILE A 522 8.90 -7.47 -15.88
N SER A 523 8.50 -8.72 -15.82
CA SER A 523 7.85 -9.30 -14.65
C SER A 523 8.51 -10.61 -14.25
N ASP A 524 8.48 -10.92 -12.96
CA ASP A 524 8.86 -12.23 -12.42
C ASP A 524 8.14 -12.43 -11.07
N VAL A 525 8.32 -13.61 -10.49
CA VAL A 525 7.76 -14.04 -9.22
C VAL A 525 8.88 -14.22 -8.22
N SER A 526 8.82 -13.55 -7.08
CA SER A 526 9.78 -13.66 -5.97
C SER A 526 9.82 -15.08 -5.39
N LYS A 527 10.98 -15.73 -5.54
CA LYS A 527 11.41 -17.00 -4.99
C LYS A 527 12.20 -16.66 -3.72
N ALA A 528 12.00 -17.44 -2.66
CA ALA A 528 12.35 -17.04 -1.31
C ALA A 528 13.81 -16.55 -1.15
N TYR A 529 14.01 -15.42 -0.47
CA TYR A 529 15.33 -14.82 -0.16
C TYR A 529 16.25 -14.52 -1.35
N ASP A 530 15.72 -14.48 -2.58
CA ASP A 530 16.55 -14.28 -3.77
C ASP A 530 16.77 -12.80 -4.09
N THR A 531 17.96 -12.55 -4.63
CA THR A 531 18.31 -11.33 -5.35
C THR A 531 18.27 -11.67 -6.83
N TYR A 532 17.23 -11.26 -7.54
CA TYR A 532 17.18 -11.43 -8.99
C TYR A 532 18.21 -10.54 -9.62
N ASN A 533 19.10 -11.09 -10.44
CA ASN A 533 20.05 -10.29 -11.21
C ASN A 533 19.77 -10.51 -12.69
N TYR A 534 19.27 -9.46 -13.34
CA TYR A 534 19.04 -9.42 -14.78
C TYR A 534 20.11 -8.59 -15.45
N ASP A 535 20.57 -9.03 -16.62
CA ASP A 535 21.50 -8.27 -17.45
C ASP A 535 20.79 -7.79 -18.73
N PHE A 536 20.91 -6.49 -19.03
CA PHE A 536 20.28 -5.84 -20.17
C PHE A 536 21.31 -5.33 -21.18
N PRO A 537 21.14 -5.67 -22.47
CA PRO A 537 22.01 -5.19 -23.53
C PRO A 537 21.61 -3.81 -24.00
N VAL A 538 21.79 -2.82 -23.13
CA VAL A 538 21.66 -1.42 -23.48
C VAL A 538 22.68 -1.08 -24.58
N PRO A 539 22.28 -0.57 -25.77
CA PRO A 539 23.19 -0.40 -26.89
C PRO A 539 24.35 0.55 -26.58
N ILE A 540 25.52 0.30 -27.15
CA ILE A 540 26.72 1.15 -26.93
C ILE A 540 26.97 2.00 -28.17
N SER A 541 27.27 3.28 -27.97
CA SER A 541 27.65 4.21 -29.05
C SER A 541 28.95 4.91 -28.71
N ASN A 542 29.91 4.90 -29.64
CA ASN A 542 31.24 5.51 -29.47
C ASN A 542 31.93 5.08 -28.15
N GLY A 543 31.84 3.80 -27.80
CA GLY A 543 32.43 3.23 -26.58
C GLY A 543 31.77 3.64 -25.26
N ASN A 544 30.59 4.27 -25.31
CA ASN A 544 29.86 4.77 -24.14
C ASN A 544 28.35 4.45 -24.23
N TYR A 545 27.64 4.61 -23.11
CA TYR A 545 26.17 4.55 -23.05
C TYR A 545 25.57 5.95 -23.15
N PRO A 546 24.88 6.29 -24.25
CA PRO A 546 24.27 7.60 -24.42
C PRO A 546 22.86 7.67 -23.81
N TYR A 547 22.63 7.16 -22.59
CA TYR A 547 21.28 7.13 -22.01
C TYR A 547 21.16 7.78 -20.64
N VAL A 548 19.96 8.26 -20.35
CA VAL A 548 19.42 8.42 -19.00
C VAL A 548 18.31 7.40 -18.78
N ALA A 549 18.14 6.94 -17.55
CA ALA A 549 17.17 5.91 -17.25
C ALA A 549 16.20 6.30 -16.14
N LYS A 550 15.02 5.72 -16.21
CA LYS A 550 14.08 5.59 -15.10
C LYS A 550 13.50 4.18 -15.06
N ALA A 551 13.10 3.73 -13.88
CA ALA A 551 12.42 2.47 -13.66
C ALA A 551 11.31 2.62 -12.60
N THR A 552 10.16 2.06 -12.88
CA THR A 552 8.98 2.05 -12.00
C THR A 552 8.58 0.59 -11.76
N MET A 553 8.63 0.15 -10.50
CA MET A 553 8.26 -1.21 -10.07
C MET A 553 7.00 -1.17 -9.20
N CYS A 554 6.07 -2.08 -9.47
CA CYS A 554 4.88 -2.32 -8.65
C CYS A 554 4.78 -3.80 -8.26
N TYR A 555 4.27 -4.06 -7.05
CA TYR A 555 3.99 -5.39 -6.52
C TYR A 555 2.87 -5.32 -5.47
N PHE A 556 2.32 -6.47 -5.08
CA PHE A 556 1.19 -6.56 -4.15
C PHE A 556 1.59 -7.37 -2.91
N PRO A 557 2.17 -6.73 -1.87
CA PRO A 557 2.59 -7.45 -0.66
C PRO A 557 1.40 -7.90 0.21
N ASN A 558 1.62 -8.98 0.96
CA ASN A 558 0.78 -9.31 2.10
C ASN A 558 0.92 -8.22 3.19
N CYS A 559 -0.18 -7.90 3.86
CA CYS A 559 -0.22 -6.84 4.86
C CYS A 559 -0.92 -7.31 6.14
N SER A 560 -0.42 -6.86 7.28
CA SER A 560 -0.95 -7.23 8.59
C SER A 560 -1.48 -5.99 9.31
N ARG A 561 -2.80 -5.77 9.29
CA ARG A 561 -3.42 -4.60 9.94
C ARG A 561 -3.05 -4.47 11.42
N ASN A 562 -2.98 -5.59 12.15
CA ASN A 562 -2.60 -5.62 13.56
C ASN A 562 -1.18 -5.07 13.83
N GLN A 563 -0.29 -5.02 12.84
CA GLN A 563 1.05 -4.44 12.95
C GLN A 563 1.05 -2.90 12.83
N GLY A 564 -0.10 -2.26 12.60
CA GLY A 564 -0.26 -0.80 12.58
C GLY A 564 0.71 -0.07 11.67
N VAL A 565 1.61 0.75 12.20
CA VAL A 565 2.56 1.55 11.41
C VAL A 565 3.59 0.70 10.65
N ASP A 566 3.66 -0.59 10.98
CA ASP A 566 4.46 -1.60 10.31
C ASP A 566 3.59 -2.57 9.49
N TYR A 567 2.60 -2.00 8.81
CA TYR A 567 1.56 -2.68 8.03
C TYR A 567 2.05 -3.72 7.00
N THR A 568 3.02 -3.39 6.15
CA THR A 568 3.53 -4.29 5.09
C THR A 568 4.41 -5.42 5.62
N ASN A 569 4.17 -6.65 5.18
CA ASN A 569 4.98 -7.78 5.64
C ASN A 569 6.29 -7.92 4.85
N THR A 570 6.31 -7.48 3.59
CA THR A 570 7.44 -7.64 2.68
C THR A 570 7.75 -6.33 1.97
N GLU A 571 9.03 -6.07 1.71
CA GLU A 571 9.51 -5.01 0.83
C GLU A 571 10.32 -5.61 -0.32
N MET A 572 10.07 -5.15 -1.54
CA MET A 572 10.95 -5.39 -2.69
C MET A 572 11.74 -4.12 -3.00
N GLN A 573 13.07 -4.23 -2.99
CA GLN A 573 13.97 -3.14 -3.33
C GLN A 573 14.55 -3.35 -4.74
N ILE A 574 14.38 -2.34 -5.60
CA ILE A 574 14.97 -2.31 -6.95
C ILE A 574 16.30 -1.55 -6.96
N THR A 575 17.30 -2.12 -7.61
CA THR A 575 18.54 -1.47 -8.03
C THR A 575 18.65 -1.64 -9.54
N PHE A 576 18.86 -0.56 -10.29
CA PHE A 576 19.02 -0.62 -11.75
C PHE A 576 20.18 0.28 -12.19
N GLY A 577 21.00 -0.16 -13.14
CA GLY A 577 22.07 0.67 -13.67
C GLY A 577 23.19 -0.11 -14.37
N ARG A 578 24.38 0.47 -14.46
CA ARG A 578 25.49 -0.12 -15.22
C ARG A 578 26.20 -1.21 -14.42
N LEU A 579 26.55 -2.33 -15.05
CA LEU A 579 27.34 -3.37 -14.39
C LEU A 579 28.77 -2.89 -14.11
N LYS A 580 29.26 -3.17 -12.90
CA LYS A 580 30.67 -3.10 -12.49
C LYS A 580 31.23 -4.52 -12.33
N LEU A 581 32.51 -4.62 -11.98
CA LEU A 581 33.13 -5.91 -11.63
C LEU A 581 32.40 -6.62 -10.46
N ASN A 582 31.95 -5.85 -9.46
CA ASN A 582 31.36 -6.38 -8.22
C ASN A 582 29.97 -5.78 -7.94
N GLY A 583 29.03 -5.86 -8.89
CA GLY A 583 27.63 -5.44 -8.71
C GLY A 583 27.19 -4.33 -9.67
N ILE A 584 26.16 -3.55 -9.29
CA ILE A 584 25.51 -2.56 -10.15
C ILE A 584 25.82 -1.13 -9.66
N GLU A 585 26.26 -0.24 -10.56
CA GLU A 585 26.23 1.22 -10.34
C GLU A 585 24.79 1.70 -10.50
N SER A 586 24.07 1.86 -9.39
CA SER A 586 22.67 2.30 -9.41
C SER A 586 22.51 3.70 -10.04
N ILE A 587 21.43 3.88 -10.79
CA ILE A 587 21.09 5.15 -11.43
C ILE A 587 20.74 6.28 -10.43
N ASN A 588 20.19 5.94 -9.27
CA ASN A 588 19.76 6.89 -8.26
C ASN A 588 20.77 7.08 -7.11
N LYS A 589 21.93 6.39 -7.14
CA LYS A 589 22.92 6.33 -6.03
C LYS A 589 22.25 6.08 -4.68
N ASP A 590 21.31 5.15 -4.64
CA ASP A 590 20.55 4.86 -3.43
C ASP A 590 21.46 4.32 -2.31
N ASN A 591 21.43 4.98 -1.15
CA ASN A 591 22.13 4.54 0.05
C ASN A 591 21.16 4.02 1.13
N GLN A 592 19.93 3.62 0.75
CA GLN A 592 18.91 3.04 1.64
C GLN A 592 19.44 2.03 2.67
N TYR A 593 20.46 1.24 2.30
CA TYR A 593 21.01 0.14 3.09
C TYR A 593 22.54 0.08 3.08
N ALA A 594 23.24 1.21 2.91
CA ALA A 594 24.69 1.20 3.09
C ALA A 594 25.00 0.64 4.49
N GLU A 595 25.54 -0.59 4.54
CA GLU A 595 25.73 -1.37 5.77
C GLU A 595 26.64 -0.65 6.79
N ASP A 596 27.38 0.37 6.33
CA ASP A 596 28.30 1.22 7.09
C ASP A 596 27.88 2.70 7.20
N ALA A 597 26.60 3.07 6.97
CA ALA A 597 26.19 4.46 7.23
C ALA A 597 26.13 4.72 8.75
N PRO A 598 27.05 5.53 9.33
CA PRO A 598 26.99 5.87 10.74
C PRO A 598 25.80 6.81 10.92
N GLY A 599 24.69 6.36 11.50
CA GLY A 599 23.69 7.19 12.19
C GLY A 599 23.01 8.39 11.50
N TYR A 600 23.28 8.74 10.23
CA TYR A 600 22.87 10.04 9.67
C TYR A 600 21.54 10.07 8.90
N VAL A 601 21.04 8.93 8.39
CA VAL A 601 19.67 8.88 7.84
C VAL A 601 18.74 8.31 8.89
N LYS A 602 17.98 9.18 9.56
CA LYS A 602 16.90 8.75 10.46
C LYS A 602 15.91 7.90 9.65
N GLU A 603 15.39 6.81 10.21
CA GLU A 603 14.43 5.90 9.54
C GLU A 603 13.27 6.67 8.89
N ASN A 604 12.81 7.77 9.51
CA ASN A 604 11.79 8.66 8.94
C ASN A 604 12.24 9.31 7.61
N ALA A 605 13.48 9.81 7.55
CA ALA A 605 14.04 10.34 6.31
C ALA A 605 14.22 9.25 5.25
N ALA A 606 14.55 8.01 5.64
CA ALA A 606 14.67 6.90 4.70
C ALA A 606 13.31 6.50 4.11
N ARG A 607 12.25 6.43 4.93
CA ARG A 607 10.88 6.17 4.47
C ARG A 607 10.40 7.26 3.49
N ASN A 608 10.66 8.54 3.81
CA ASN A 608 10.21 9.67 2.98
C ASN A 608 10.99 9.84 1.68
N VAL A 609 12.32 9.67 1.71
CA VAL A 609 13.19 9.92 0.54
C VAL A 609 13.26 8.71 -0.37
N PHE A 610 13.21 7.51 0.19
CA PHE A 610 13.49 6.28 -0.54
C PHE A 610 12.29 5.33 -0.67
N ARG A 611 11.10 5.79 -0.27
CA ARG A 611 9.84 5.02 -0.33
C ARG A 611 9.98 3.65 0.34
N LYS A 612 10.76 3.56 1.41
CA LYS A 612 11.01 2.30 2.11
C LYS A 612 9.67 1.70 2.58
N TRP A 613 9.49 0.40 2.36
CA TRP A 613 8.27 -0.38 2.59
C TRP A 613 7.06 -0.10 1.70
N ASP A 614 7.12 0.90 0.83
CA ASP A 614 6.10 1.18 -0.19
C ASP A 614 6.08 0.09 -1.29
N ASN A 615 4.91 -0.17 -1.86
CA ASN A 615 4.70 -1.18 -2.91
C ASN A 615 4.88 -0.61 -4.33
N VAL A 616 5.05 0.71 -4.46
CA VAL A 616 5.45 1.40 -5.69
C VAL A 616 6.86 1.97 -5.53
N LYS A 617 7.83 1.48 -6.32
CA LYS A 617 9.21 2.00 -6.33
C LYS A 617 9.49 2.71 -7.64
N HIS A 618 9.81 3.99 -7.59
CA HIS A 618 10.28 4.74 -8.75
C HIS A 618 11.71 5.19 -8.51
N ILE A 619 12.61 4.86 -9.44
CA ILE A 619 13.99 5.33 -9.47
C ILE A 619 14.24 5.98 -10.82
N GLY A 620 14.82 7.18 -10.83
CA GLY A 620 14.99 7.92 -12.07
C GLY A 620 16.15 8.89 -11.99
N GLU A 621 16.85 9.05 -13.09
CA GLU A 621 17.85 10.09 -13.19
C GLU A 621 17.24 11.40 -13.71
N THR A 622 17.86 12.52 -13.36
CA THR A 622 17.48 13.80 -13.97
C THR A 622 18.00 13.85 -15.42
N PHE A 623 17.15 14.26 -16.36
CA PHE A 623 17.48 14.50 -17.76
C PHE A 623 17.78 15.98 -17.97
N THR A 624 19.03 16.34 -18.27
CA THR A 624 19.37 17.75 -18.53
C THR A 624 20.22 17.85 -19.77
N ALA A 625 20.16 18.99 -20.48
CA ALA A 625 20.97 19.25 -21.66
C ALA A 625 22.50 19.15 -21.40
N ARG A 626 22.94 19.17 -20.14
CA ARG A 626 24.35 19.04 -19.74
C ARG A 626 24.78 17.60 -19.46
N LYS A 627 23.84 16.65 -19.46
CA LYS A 627 24.13 15.27 -19.10
C LYS A 627 24.94 14.60 -20.20
N ARG A 628 26.01 13.91 -19.79
CA ARG A 628 26.98 13.30 -20.70
C ARG A 628 26.73 11.82 -20.85
N VAL A 629 27.20 11.27 -21.96
CA VAL A 629 27.34 9.83 -22.17
C VAL A 629 28.09 9.20 -20.99
N LYS A 630 27.70 7.97 -20.64
CA LYS A 630 28.24 7.25 -19.48
C LYS A 630 29.29 6.22 -19.91
N PRO A 631 30.42 6.11 -19.19
CA PRO A 631 31.42 5.11 -19.50
C PRO A 631 30.93 3.69 -19.18
N ILE A 632 31.52 2.73 -19.88
CA ILE A 632 31.47 1.30 -19.56
C ILE A 632 32.29 1.05 -18.30
N LEU A 633 31.70 0.42 -17.28
CA LEU A 633 32.35 0.16 -16.00
C LEU A 633 32.91 -1.27 -15.88
N ASN A 634 32.36 -2.21 -16.63
CA ASN A 634 32.84 -3.59 -16.73
C ASN A 634 33.10 -3.92 -18.21
N GLN A 635 34.38 -3.98 -18.59
CA GLN A 635 34.77 -4.25 -19.98
C GLN A 635 34.51 -5.70 -20.39
N SER A 636 34.54 -6.65 -19.44
CA SER A 636 34.30 -8.08 -19.71
C SER A 636 32.82 -8.41 -19.86
N ASN A 637 31.93 -7.65 -19.20
CA ASN A 637 30.48 -7.72 -19.36
C ASN A 637 29.90 -6.30 -19.48
N PRO A 638 29.99 -5.67 -20.67
CA PRO A 638 29.59 -4.28 -20.86
C PRO A 638 28.07 -4.21 -21.00
N GLN A 639 27.34 -4.37 -19.90
CA GLN A 639 25.88 -4.37 -19.86
C GLN A 639 25.34 -3.50 -18.72
N TRP A 640 24.03 -3.34 -18.70
CA TRP A 640 23.31 -2.85 -17.52
C TRP A 640 22.75 -4.03 -16.75
N GLY A 641 22.47 -3.84 -15.46
CA GLY A 641 21.86 -4.84 -14.62
C GLY A 641 20.71 -4.30 -13.80
N MET A 642 19.79 -5.19 -13.43
CA MET A 642 18.76 -4.94 -12.42
C MET A 642 18.88 -5.98 -11.31
N SER A 643 18.82 -5.49 -10.08
CA SER A 643 18.76 -6.30 -8.88
C SER A 643 17.48 -6.05 -8.11
N ILE A 644 16.69 -7.10 -7.83
CA ILE A 644 15.50 -7.01 -6.97
C ILE A 644 15.72 -7.86 -5.74
N LYS A 645 15.69 -7.22 -4.56
CA LYS A 645 15.92 -7.84 -3.26
C LYS A 645 14.64 -7.82 -2.43
N THR A 646 14.17 -9.01 -2.03
CA THR A 646 13.02 -9.17 -1.15
C THR A 646 13.47 -9.14 0.32
N ILE A 647 12.88 -8.25 1.12
CA ILE A 647 13.16 -8.06 2.54
C ILE A 647 11.86 -8.32 3.32
N GLU A 648 11.91 -9.33 4.19
CA GLU A 648 10.77 -9.67 5.05
C GLU A 648 10.81 -8.87 6.35
N ARG A 649 9.63 -8.46 6.82
CA ARG A 649 9.44 -7.80 8.13
C ARG A 649 9.31 -8.81 9.25
N LEU A 650 8.52 -9.86 9.07
CA LEU A 650 8.40 -11.00 9.98
C LEU A 650 9.01 -12.26 9.35
N LYS A 651 8.96 -13.42 10.02
CA LYS A 651 9.53 -14.68 9.50
C LYS A 651 8.50 -15.57 8.78
N THR A 652 7.42 -14.98 8.32
CA THR A 652 6.24 -15.63 7.72
C THR A 652 6.46 -16.13 6.29
N ARG A 653 7.56 -15.74 5.63
CA ARG A 653 7.83 -16.00 4.20
C ARG A 653 6.77 -15.40 3.26
N ASP A 654 6.16 -14.29 3.67
CA ASP A 654 5.11 -13.59 2.92
C ASP A 654 5.56 -13.04 1.56
N GLY A 655 6.85 -12.89 1.35
CA GLY A 655 7.46 -12.47 0.09
C GLY A 655 7.67 -13.60 -0.93
N GLN A 656 7.39 -14.85 -0.55
CA GLN A 656 7.45 -15.99 -1.47
C GLN A 656 6.18 -16.02 -2.34
N GLY A 657 6.36 -16.11 -3.66
CA GLY A 657 5.25 -16.15 -4.61
C GLY A 657 4.69 -14.77 -5.00
N VAL A 658 5.20 -13.68 -4.40
CA VAL A 658 4.79 -12.32 -4.75
C VAL A 658 5.33 -11.97 -6.13
N ARG A 659 4.43 -11.60 -7.04
CA ARG A 659 4.79 -11.13 -8.39
C ARG A 659 5.15 -9.65 -8.36
N PHE A 660 5.97 -9.24 -9.30
CA PHE A 660 6.27 -7.82 -9.53
C PHE A 660 6.33 -7.53 -11.03
N GLY A 661 6.10 -6.27 -11.38
CA GLY A 661 6.26 -5.73 -12.73
C GLY A 661 7.13 -4.48 -12.67
N VAL A 662 8.06 -4.35 -13.61
CA VAL A 662 8.98 -3.21 -13.74
C VAL A 662 8.88 -2.64 -15.14
N VAL A 663 8.60 -1.35 -15.24
CA VAL A 663 8.71 -0.58 -16.47
C VAL A 663 10.01 0.20 -16.44
N VAL A 664 10.88 -0.02 -17.43
CA VAL A 664 12.13 0.70 -17.60
C VAL A 664 12.05 1.55 -18.85
N THR A 665 12.49 2.81 -18.74
CA THR A 665 12.65 3.70 -19.89
C THR A 665 14.09 4.21 -19.94
N LEU A 666 14.74 4.03 -21.11
CA LEU A 666 16.06 4.55 -21.43
C LEU A 666 15.90 5.65 -22.48
N LYS A 667 16.21 6.90 -22.14
CA LYS A 667 16.19 8.03 -23.07
C LYS A 667 17.58 8.29 -23.63
N GLU A 668 17.69 8.22 -24.96
CA GLU A 668 18.90 8.47 -25.73
C GLU A 668 19.22 9.97 -25.76
N LEU A 669 20.49 10.33 -25.54
CA LEU A 669 20.93 11.71 -25.30
C LEU A 669 21.04 12.57 -26.57
N ASN A 670 21.16 11.93 -27.73
CA ASN A 670 21.35 12.56 -29.04
C ASN A 670 20.10 12.49 -29.92
N GLY A 671 19.01 11.87 -29.43
CA GLY A 671 17.77 11.71 -30.18
C GLY A 671 17.80 10.54 -31.18
N GLU A 672 18.75 9.61 -31.06
CA GLU A 672 18.85 8.47 -31.98
C GLU A 672 17.95 7.31 -31.54
N ASN A 673 17.15 6.78 -32.47
CA ASN A 673 16.36 5.58 -32.24
C ASN A 673 17.26 4.33 -32.27
N ARG A 674 17.27 3.59 -31.16
CA ARG A 674 18.13 2.41 -30.95
C ARG A 674 17.35 1.18 -30.48
N ILE A 675 16.03 1.14 -30.68
CA ILE A 675 15.19 0.03 -30.22
C ILE A 675 15.55 -1.28 -30.92
N GLU A 676 15.80 -1.25 -32.23
CA GLU A 676 16.19 -2.44 -33.00
C GLU A 676 17.51 -3.04 -32.52
N ASP A 677 18.50 -2.18 -32.23
CA ASP A 677 19.78 -2.60 -31.67
C ASP A 677 19.60 -3.29 -30.32
N PHE A 678 18.71 -2.75 -29.47
CA PHE A 678 18.41 -3.35 -28.17
C PHE A 678 17.75 -4.72 -28.31
N ILE A 679 16.75 -4.85 -29.19
CA ILE A 679 16.03 -6.10 -29.43
C ILE A 679 16.97 -7.17 -29.97
N GLN A 680 17.76 -6.85 -31.00
CA GLN A 680 18.71 -7.80 -31.58
C GLN A 680 19.73 -8.27 -30.54
N GLN A 681 20.27 -7.36 -29.71
CA GLN A 681 21.23 -7.75 -28.67
C GLN A 681 20.58 -8.54 -27.54
N ALA A 682 19.32 -8.29 -27.21
CA ALA A 682 18.55 -9.04 -26.22
C ALA A 682 18.31 -10.49 -26.70
N GLU A 683 17.85 -10.67 -27.93
CA GLU A 683 17.64 -11.98 -28.55
C GLU A 683 18.94 -12.79 -28.63
N LEU A 684 20.05 -12.16 -29.04
CA LEU A 684 21.38 -12.80 -29.07
C LEU A 684 21.84 -13.29 -27.68
N ARG A 685 21.29 -12.71 -26.60
CA ARG A 685 21.57 -13.09 -25.22
C ARG A 685 20.52 -14.01 -24.61
N GLY A 686 19.57 -14.49 -25.42
CA GLY A 686 18.56 -15.45 -25.00
C GLY A 686 17.34 -14.83 -24.31
N TRP A 687 17.16 -13.50 -24.39
CA TRP A 687 15.90 -12.89 -23.99
C TRP A 687 14.83 -13.17 -25.05
N LEU A 688 13.65 -13.58 -24.60
CA LEU A 688 12.45 -13.57 -25.44
C LEU A 688 11.90 -12.14 -25.42
N VAL A 689 11.90 -11.49 -26.57
CA VAL A 689 11.40 -10.12 -26.69
C VAL A 689 10.10 -10.12 -27.49
N ASN A 690 9.02 -9.68 -26.85
CA ASN A 690 7.73 -9.51 -27.49
C ASN A 690 7.44 -8.01 -27.64
N ARG A 691 7.16 -7.56 -28.87
CA ARG A 691 6.70 -6.18 -29.08
C ARG A 691 5.23 -6.06 -28.72
N LEU A 692 4.91 -5.11 -27.85
CA LEU A 692 3.52 -4.75 -27.57
C LEU A 692 3.01 -3.87 -28.71
N GLN A 693 2.42 -4.48 -29.74
CA GLN A 693 1.78 -3.78 -30.85
C GLN A 693 0.28 -3.68 -30.61
N ILE A 694 -0.24 -2.45 -30.54
CA ILE A 694 -1.65 -2.18 -30.19
C ILE A 694 -2.60 -2.90 -31.15
N ASP A 695 -2.44 -2.69 -32.47
CA ASP A 695 -3.32 -3.29 -33.49
C ASP A 695 -3.34 -4.81 -33.41
N ALA A 696 -2.17 -5.45 -33.27
CA ALA A 696 -2.05 -6.90 -33.16
C ALA A 696 -2.72 -7.45 -31.89
N GLN A 697 -2.64 -6.73 -30.77
CA GLN A 697 -3.31 -7.13 -29.53
C GLN A 697 -4.83 -6.93 -29.61
N VAL A 698 -5.29 -5.86 -30.24
CA VAL A 698 -6.73 -5.63 -30.49
C VAL A 698 -7.29 -6.72 -31.42
N GLU A 699 -6.59 -7.05 -32.51
CA GLU A 699 -6.96 -8.16 -33.40
C GLU A 699 -6.99 -9.50 -32.65
N LEU A 700 -5.95 -9.80 -31.86
CA LEU A 700 -5.89 -11.00 -31.04
C LEU A 700 -7.07 -11.07 -30.06
N PHE A 701 -7.34 -9.98 -29.33
CA PHE A 701 -8.46 -9.89 -28.40
C PHE A 701 -9.80 -10.15 -29.11
N ASN A 702 -10.04 -9.53 -30.26
CA ASN A 702 -11.27 -9.74 -31.02
C ASN A 702 -11.39 -11.20 -31.48
N SER A 703 -10.31 -11.78 -32.02
CA SER A 703 -10.31 -13.17 -32.51
C SER A 703 -10.55 -14.22 -31.42
N LEU A 704 -10.06 -13.98 -30.19
CA LEU A 704 -10.28 -14.88 -29.06
C LEU A 704 -11.73 -14.85 -28.55
N ASN A 705 -12.47 -13.79 -28.87
CA ASN A 705 -13.83 -13.55 -28.40
C ASN A 705 -14.87 -13.63 -29.53
N GLU A 706 -14.53 -14.17 -30.71
CA GLU A 706 -15.50 -14.51 -31.75
C GLU A 706 -16.29 -15.77 -31.34
N GLU A 707 -17.63 -15.70 -31.35
CA GLU A 707 -18.48 -16.88 -31.16
C GLU A 707 -18.41 -17.78 -32.40
N ILE A 708 -17.95 -19.02 -32.20
CA ILE A 708 -17.95 -20.03 -33.26
C ILE A 708 -19.32 -20.73 -33.25
N GLU A 709 -20.22 -20.35 -34.15
CA GLU A 709 -21.41 -21.14 -34.44
C GLU A 709 -21.02 -22.42 -35.20
N PHE A 710 -21.24 -23.58 -34.59
CA PHE A 710 -21.13 -24.87 -35.29
C PHE A 710 -22.49 -25.21 -35.91
N GLU A 711 -22.53 -25.35 -37.25
CA GLU A 711 -23.70 -25.83 -38.02
C GLU A 711 -24.06 -27.30 -37.74
#